data_AF-A0A1H3BXT6-F1
#
_entry.id   AF-A0A1H3BXT6-F1
#
_cell.length_a   1.000
_cell.length_b   1.000
_cell.length_c   1.000
_cell.angle_alpha   90.00
_cell.angle_beta   90.00
_cell.angle_gamma   90.00
#
_symmetry.space_group_name_H-M   'P 1'
#
loop_
_entity.id
_entity.type
_entity.pdbx_description
1 polymer ?
#
loop_
_entity_poly.entity_id
_entity_poly.type
_entity_poly.pdbx_seq_one_letter_code
_entity_poly.pdbx_strand_id
1 'polypeptide(L)'
;MIRKLTAISLALVSTITFSSGTFAESPQENASQAQNTNPSSQSISWPKEQMLPSFKQAKQLDVADIYDAPGDIKLLFSTLQGIVNRQEPRIYLIENKEEGKFKWLNDLNVNYRVHDSYWDILKRYKGEVKGIIIYDPAVPDSINVATTLAGLRGGVAVGPELAAQLKAAPYNLSVIEDLQGKFKDRLDAYTWQYENLWKETTHRMIVGLSPDVTAKAPVEQPDRFETIAQEPTEERDAANRKVYDLDLSKYLSKPDVYVKFGDAFPADGWGAAVHEVTVKADGQVIAHFLPGKPEEEPFLYDPQSSQVSDGSGGHRFADNGRYFTYKFTPPAGTKELVVSAEMWNQYKVSASNEKPFTSLTKEPYGYLRDYAVANKAMVFWLDSNVPAQKELFEKILSDVKPGTPYLGWFNNDVEGEFNGVEVTSNHGVYVLAADWFSNLTVFSSSKPKDVKSKAPAPVKLENKIYVTYTFSEGDNLQYNQHRMRILWDDPKRGQVPINWTSSPLLYDAAPVMLNYFRSSATANDQIIAGPSGAGYFYPDAWPDSSFADFLKNSKKYLKQTGMDIPYILNRVDGQNIPLSDAKSTAYRKEYNPSGVFLSWGDTSEVQISNGLPVSTIRGISAVSEGTKILADAKAKWDGKSPLFVSIGLLAWSLTPTDVVAITDSLGPEYDVVLADQYFSLIRQANKLPSKP
;
A
#
# COMPACT_ATOMS: atom_id res chain seq x y z
N MET A 1 -14.14 -6.42 52.87
CA MET A 1 -12.74 -6.26 53.35
C MET A 1 -12.14 -5.15 52.50
N ILE A 2 -12.02 -3.92 53.03
CA ILE A 2 -10.76 -3.33 53.56
C ILE A 2 -9.65 -3.34 52.50
N ARG A 3 -8.94 -2.28 52.08
CA ARG A 3 -8.90 -0.80 52.25
C ARG A 3 -7.79 -0.34 51.25
N LYS A 4 -7.99 0.74 50.48
CA LYS A 4 -7.21 2.01 50.48
C LYS A 4 -5.68 1.94 50.25
N LEU A 5 -5.27 2.62 49.17
CA LEU A 5 -4.15 3.57 49.03
C LEU A 5 -3.15 3.68 50.19
N THR A 6 -1.86 3.56 49.85
CA THR A 6 -0.79 4.38 50.45
C THR A 6 0.34 4.62 49.45
N ALA A 7 0.57 5.89 49.10
CA ALA A 7 1.84 6.39 48.60
C ALA A 7 2.71 6.75 49.81
N ILE A 8 4.00 6.41 49.77
CA ILE A 8 5.02 7.04 50.63
C ILE A 8 6.27 7.30 49.78
N SER A 9 6.63 8.58 49.79
CA SER A 9 7.81 9.23 49.24
C SER A 9 9.11 8.74 49.88
N LEU A 10 10.20 8.72 49.09
CA LEU A 10 11.54 8.90 49.64
C LEU A 10 12.25 10.01 48.86
N ALA A 11 12.44 11.14 49.54
CA ALA A 11 13.28 12.23 49.11
C ALA A 11 14.74 11.88 49.38
N LEU A 12 15.61 12.06 48.38
CA LEU A 12 17.05 12.19 48.60
C LEU A 12 17.47 13.59 48.16
N VAL A 13 17.86 14.38 49.16
CA VAL A 13 18.52 15.68 49.03
C VAL A 13 19.98 15.43 48.68
N SER A 14 20.49 16.06 47.64
CA SER A 14 21.94 16.25 47.44
C SER A 14 22.18 17.61 46.82
N THR A 15 22.54 18.51 47.73
CA THR A 15 23.33 19.74 47.64
C THR A 15 23.87 20.20 46.29
N ILE A 16 23.55 21.46 46.01
CA ILE A 16 24.17 22.39 45.07
C ILE A 16 25.67 22.52 45.35
N THR A 17 26.49 22.31 44.32
CA THR A 17 27.81 22.94 44.19
C THR A 17 27.87 23.68 42.86
N PHE A 18 27.94 25.00 42.96
CA PHE A 18 28.34 25.89 41.87
C PHE A 18 29.82 25.65 41.57
N SER A 19 30.12 25.23 40.34
CA SER A 19 31.45 25.41 39.75
C SER A 19 31.28 26.08 38.39
N SER A 20 31.69 27.35 38.39
CA SER A 20 31.94 28.19 37.22
C SER A 20 32.83 27.48 36.21
N GLY A 21 32.24 27.05 35.10
CA GLY A 21 32.93 26.63 33.89
C GLY A 21 32.70 27.67 32.81
N THR A 22 33.77 28.39 32.49
CA THR A 22 33.93 29.35 31.39
C THR A 22 33.14 28.98 30.14
N PHE A 23 32.36 29.95 29.64
CA PHE A 23 31.82 29.96 28.28
C PHE A 23 32.96 29.75 27.28
N ALA A 24 33.03 28.55 26.70
CA ALA A 24 33.82 28.31 25.51
C ALA A 24 32.96 28.66 24.30
N GLU A 25 33.52 29.49 23.42
CA GLU A 25 32.92 29.97 22.19
C GLU A 25 32.31 28.82 21.38
N SER A 26 31.12 29.10 20.84
CA SER A 26 30.49 28.37 19.75
C SER A 26 31.51 27.99 18.67
N PRO A 27 31.63 26.71 18.27
CA PRO A 27 32.35 26.38 17.06
C PRO A 27 31.54 26.94 15.88
N GLN A 28 32.11 28.00 15.32
CA GLN A 28 31.77 28.58 14.03
C GLN A 28 31.35 27.50 13.03
N GLU A 29 30.17 27.68 12.44
CA GLU A 29 29.72 26.96 11.26
C GLU A 29 30.82 26.97 10.21
N ASN A 30 31.54 25.86 10.08
CA ASN A 30 32.14 25.49 8.81
C ASN A 30 31.00 24.99 7.93
N ALA A 31 30.26 25.94 7.38
CA ALA A 31 29.56 25.77 6.12
C ALA A 31 30.58 25.22 5.13
N SER A 32 30.54 23.91 4.93
CA SER A 32 31.29 23.25 3.87
C SER A 32 30.86 23.93 2.58
N GLN A 33 31.84 24.59 1.96
CA GLN A 33 31.72 25.24 0.68
C GLN A 33 31.06 24.26 -0.29
N ALA A 34 29.77 24.51 -0.56
CA ALA A 34 29.13 24.01 -1.75
C ALA A 34 30.00 24.52 -2.91
N GLN A 35 30.77 23.61 -3.51
CA GLN A 35 31.46 23.88 -4.75
C GLN A 35 30.43 24.44 -5.72
N ASN A 36 30.65 25.67 -6.16
CA ASN A 36 30.04 26.27 -7.34
C ASN A 36 30.23 25.29 -8.50
N THR A 37 29.22 24.45 -8.70
CA THR A 37 29.05 23.65 -9.90
C THR A 37 28.03 24.39 -10.76
N ASN A 38 28.38 24.60 -12.03
CA ASN A 38 27.52 25.26 -13.01
C ASN A 38 26.06 24.79 -12.87
N PRO A 39 25.05 25.68 -12.84
CA PRO A 39 23.64 25.31 -12.73
C PRO A 39 23.09 24.51 -13.92
N SER A 40 23.94 24.17 -14.91
CA SER A 40 23.61 23.30 -16.05
C SER A 40 23.89 21.79 -15.81
N SER A 41 24.43 21.37 -14.66
CA SER A 41 24.89 19.98 -14.45
C SER A 41 24.04 19.10 -13.53
N GLN A 42 23.03 19.62 -12.82
CA GLN A 42 22.22 18.78 -11.92
C GLN A 42 21.16 17.96 -12.67
N SER A 43 21.18 16.64 -12.50
CA SER A 43 20.29 15.70 -13.17
C SER A 43 18.96 15.47 -12.45
N ILE A 44 18.93 15.67 -11.13
CA ILE A 44 17.75 15.65 -10.27
C ILE A 44 17.58 17.04 -9.67
N SER A 45 16.38 17.60 -9.77
CA SER A 45 16.02 18.87 -9.14
C SER A 45 15.15 18.61 -7.92
N TRP A 46 15.66 19.03 -6.76
CA TRP A 46 14.92 18.94 -5.50
C TRP A 46 15.15 20.21 -4.66
N PRO A 47 14.55 21.35 -5.01
CA PRO A 47 14.60 22.56 -4.19
C PRO A 47 14.10 22.30 -2.76
N LYS A 48 14.54 23.11 -1.79
CA LYS A 48 14.20 22.92 -0.36
C LYS A 48 12.70 22.83 -0.11
N GLU A 49 11.92 23.67 -0.78
CA GLU A 49 10.47 23.75 -0.62
C GLU A 49 9.73 22.60 -1.33
N GLN A 50 10.39 21.84 -2.21
CA GLN A 50 9.77 20.77 -2.98
C GLN A 50 9.75 19.46 -2.17
N MET A 51 8.59 18.81 -2.13
CA MET A 51 8.36 17.62 -1.31
C MET A 51 8.97 16.36 -1.91
N LEU A 52 8.87 16.18 -3.23
CA LEU A 52 9.49 15.04 -3.92
C LEU A 52 10.40 15.50 -5.07
N PRO A 53 11.53 14.84 -5.34
CA PRO A 53 12.43 15.23 -6.41
C PRO A 53 11.78 15.11 -7.79
N SER A 54 12.26 15.93 -8.73
CA SER A 54 11.89 15.84 -10.15
C SER A 54 13.12 15.53 -11.00
N PHE A 55 12.90 14.84 -12.11
CA PHE A 55 13.96 14.36 -12.99
C PHE A 55 14.00 15.18 -14.28
N LYS A 56 15.12 15.12 -15.00
CA LYS A 56 15.18 15.68 -16.37
C LYS A 56 14.11 15.02 -17.24
N GLN A 57 13.44 15.81 -18.07
CA GLN A 57 12.41 15.31 -18.95
C GLN A 57 12.95 14.22 -19.89
N ALA A 58 12.30 13.07 -19.92
CA ALA A 58 12.65 11.96 -20.80
C ALA A 58 12.53 12.39 -22.28
N LYS A 59 13.51 12.02 -23.10
CA LYS A 59 13.52 12.27 -24.55
C LYS A 59 13.15 11.03 -25.35
N GLN A 60 13.66 9.89 -24.89
CA GLN A 60 13.39 8.58 -25.46
C GLN A 60 13.45 7.52 -24.35
N LEU A 61 12.54 6.55 -24.40
CA LEU A 61 12.51 5.42 -23.48
C LEU A 61 12.82 4.11 -24.19
N ASP A 62 13.75 3.33 -23.66
CA ASP A 62 13.91 1.91 -23.95
C ASP A 62 13.03 1.13 -22.95
N VAL A 63 12.08 0.35 -23.49
CA VAL A 63 11.02 -0.29 -22.71
C VAL A 63 11.28 -1.78 -22.60
N ALA A 64 11.37 -2.27 -21.36
CA ALA A 64 11.49 -3.68 -21.04
C ALA A 64 10.14 -4.22 -20.57
N ASP A 65 9.70 -5.35 -21.13
CA ASP A 65 8.61 -6.12 -20.53
C ASP A 65 9.18 -7.17 -19.58
N ILE A 66 8.90 -7.01 -18.30
CA ILE A 66 9.37 -7.86 -17.22
C ILE A 66 8.21 -8.36 -16.33
N TYR A 67 6.95 -8.24 -16.81
CA TYR A 67 5.74 -8.62 -16.07
C TYR A 67 5.78 -10.09 -15.59
N ASP A 68 6.25 -10.98 -16.47
CA ASP A 68 6.40 -12.42 -16.24
C ASP A 68 7.86 -12.84 -15.97
N ALA A 69 8.78 -11.87 -15.79
CA ALA A 69 10.16 -12.19 -15.47
C ALA A 69 10.31 -12.66 -14.00
N PRO A 70 11.32 -13.49 -13.67
CA PRO A 70 11.63 -13.85 -12.30
C PRO A 70 11.93 -12.62 -11.43
N GLY A 71 11.63 -12.66 -10.13
CA GLY A 71 11.87 -11.54 -9.21
C GLY A 71 13.31 -11.01 -9.21
N ASP A 72 14.32 -11.87 -9.39
CA ASP A 72 15.72 -11.43 -9.46
C ASP A 72 16.01 -10.59 -10.73
N ILE A 73 15.33 -10.89 -11.84
CA ILE A 73 15.36 -10.04 -13.04
C ILE A 73 14.64 -8.71 -12.77
N LYS A 74 13.49 -8.73 -12.09
CA LYS A 74 12.80 -7.48 -11.71
C LYS A 74 13.67 -6.59 -10.84
N LEU A 75 14.36 -7.16 -9.85
CA LEU A 75 15.33 -6.45 -8.98
C LEU A 75 16.51 -5.87 -9.78
N LEU A 76 17.11 -6.67 -10.68
CA LEU A 76 18.18 -6.21 -11.56
C LEU A 76 17.74 -4.99 -12.38
N PHE A 77 16.57 -5.06 -13.02
CA PHE A 77 16.10 -4.01 -13.92
C PHE A 77 15.58 -2.78 -13.19
N SER A 78 14.95 -2.91 -12.02
CA SER A 78 14.53 -1.76 -11.23
C SER A 78 15.72 -1.00 -10.64
N THR A 79 16.75 -1.69 -10.17
CA THR A 79 18.00 -1.04 -9.74
C THR A 79 18.78 -0.43 -10.91
N LEU A 80 18.86 -1.11 -12.06
CA LEU A 80 19.42 -0.56 -13.30
C LEU A 80 18.68 0.70 -13.74
N GLN A 81 17.34 0.68 -13.72
CA GLN A 81 16.50 1.82 -14.04
C GLN A 81 16.85 3.02 -13.15
N GLY A 82 16.97 2.83 -11.84
CA GLY A 82 17.37 3.90 -10.93
C GLY A 82 18.75 4.49 -11.25
N ILE A 83 19.74 3.65 -11.59
CA ILE A 83 21.08 4.11 -11.99
C ILE A 83 21.07 4.91 -13.28
N VAL A 84 20.36 4.43 -14.30
CA VAL A 84 20.32 5.08 -15.63
C VAL A 84 19.46 6.35 -15.58
N ASN A 85 18.30 6.28 -14.94
CA ASN A 85 17.31 7.35 -14.95
C ASN A 85 17.71 8.54 -14.08
N ARG A 86 18.56 8.36 -13.06
CA ARG A 86 19.04 9.48 -12.24
C ARG A 86 19.82 10.54 -13.01
N GLN A 87 20.35 10.21 -14.19
CA GLN A 87 21.03 11.16 -15.08
C GLN A 87 20.06 11.79 -16.07
N GLU A 88 19.28 10.95 -16.75
CA GLU A 88 18.16 11.29 -17.62
C GLU A 88 17.31 10.01 -17.76
N PRO A 89 15.99 10.04 -17.48
CA PRO A 89 15.11 8.89 -17.61
C PRO A 89 15.12 8.34 -19.03
N ARG A 90 15.52 7.07 -19.15
CA ARG A 90 15.73 6.36 -20.42
C ARG A 90 15.26 4.91 -20.37
N ILE A 91 15.05 4.32 -19.19
CA ILE A 91 14.47 2.98 -19.04
C ILE A 91 13.05 3.09 -18.49
N TYR A 92 12.13 2.34 -19.10
CA TYR A 92 10.77 2.11 -18.60
C TYR A 92 10.53 0.60 -18.51
N LEU A 93 9.94 0.16 -17.41
CA LEU A 93 9.64 -1.23 -17.11
C LEU A 93 8.13 -1.46 -17.16
N ILE A 94 7.69 -2.45 -17.92
CA ILE A 94 6.32 -2.95 -17.87
C ILE A 94 6.30 -4.09 -16.83
N GLU A 95 5.77 -3.78 -15.65
CA GLU A 95 5.66 -4.70 -14.50
C GLU A 95 4.19 -5.00 -14.13
N ASN A 96 3.25 -4.24 -14.70
CA ASN A 96 1.80 -4.41 -14.55
C ASN A 96 1.08 -4.31 -15.92
N LYS A 97 -0.11 -4.92 -16.06
CA LYS A 97 -0.99 -4.86 -17.24
C LYS A 97 -2.46 -4.55 -16.92
N GLU A 98 -2.86 -4.43 -15.66
CA GLU A 98 -4.26 -4.37 -15.20
C GLU A 98 -5.02 -3.16 -15.76
N GLU A 99 -4.43 -1.97 -15.69
CA GLU A 99 -5.04 -0.75 -16.24
C GLU A 99 -4.92 -0.67 -17.78
N GLY A 100 -4.14 -1.56 -18.40
CA GLY A 100 -3.82 -1.59 -19.81
C GLY A 100 -2.33 -1.35 -20.05
N LYS A 101 -1.63 -2.40 -20.49
CA LYS A 101 -0.17 -2.52 -20.66
C LYS A 101 0.59 -1.26 -21.13
N PHE A 102 0.03 -0.51 -22.09
CA PHE A 102 0.69 0.66 -22.69
C PHE A 102 0.01 1.99 -22.40
N LYS A 103 -1.08 2.03 -21.61
CA LYS A 103 -1.88 3.27 -21.43
C LYS A 103 -1.03 4.42 -20.89
N TRP A 104 -0.36 4.22 -19.76
CA TRP A 104 0.50 5.26 -19.20
C TRP A 104 1.68 5.62 -20.08
N LEU A 105 2.26 4.64 -20.78
CA LEU A 105 3.36 4.88 -21.69
C LEU A 105 2.94 5.77 -22.87
N ASN A 106 1.74 5.57 -23.39
CA ASN A 106 1.16 6.42 -24.43
C ASN A 106 0.85 7.83 -23.90
N ASP A 107 0.33 7.93 -22.67
CA ASP A 107 -0.01 9.21 -22.04
C ASP A 107 1.23 10.06 -21.68
N LEU A 108 2.39 9.43 -21.44
CA LEU A 108 3.67 10.12 -21.24
C LEU A 108 4.06 11.02 -22.43
N ASN A 109 3.60 10.68 -23.64
CA ASN A 109 3.93 11.39 -24.88
C ASN A 109 5.46 11.55 -25.09
N VAL A 110 6.19 10.48 -24.82
CA VAL A 110 7.64 10.35 -25.04
C VAL A 110 7.87 9.26 -26.08
N ASN A 111 8.78 9.48 -27.03
CA ASN A 111 9.16 8.45 -27.99
C ASN A 111 9.71 7.23 -27.24
N TYR A 112 9.28 6.02 -27.60
CA TYR A 112 9.78 4.81 -26.96
C TYR A 112 10.05 3.69 -27.94
N ARG A 113 10.94 2.77 -27.54
CA ARG A 113 11.21 1.52 -28.25
C ARG A 113 11.01 0.36 -27.28
N VAL A 114 10.07 -0.54 -27.60
CA VAL A 114 9.94 -1.82 -26.90
C VAL A 114 11.02 -2.76 -27.43
N HIS A 115 11.75 -3.40 -26.51
CA HIS A 115 12.73 -4.41 -26.84
C HIS A 115 12.12 -5.80 -26.66
N ASP A 116 12.38 -6.70 -27.61
CA ASP A 116 11.92 -8.09 -27.55
C ASP A 116 12.57 -8.84 -26.38
N SER A 117 13.77 -8.40 -25.97
CA SER A 117 14.53 -8.97 -24.86
C SER A 117 15.02 -7.88 -23.92
N TYR A 118 14.67 -7.96 -22.64
CA TYR A 118 15.18 -7.07 -21.61
C TYR A 118 16.73 -7.14 -21.50
N TRP A 119 17.35 -8.25 -21.91
CA TRP A 119 18.81 -8.39 -21.94
C TRP A 119 19.48 -7.40 -22.89
N ASP A 120 18.82 -6.95 -23.95
CA ASP A 120 19.39 -5.96 -24.87
C ASP A 120 19.47 -4.57 -24.22
N ILE A 121 18.56 -4.27 -23.31
CA ILE A 121 18.62 -3.07 -22.46
C ILE A 121 19.80 -3.18 -21.49
N LEU A 122 19.99 -4.32 -20.83
CA LEU A 122 21.16 -4.51 -19.97
C LEU A 122 22.48 -4.35 -20.75
N LYS A 123 22.61 -4.98 -21.93
CA LYS A 123 23.80 -4.83 -22.79
C LYS A 123 24.06 -3.37 -23.17
N ARG A 124 22.99 -2.61 -23.45
CA ARG A 124 23.08 -1.18 -23.80
C ARG A 124 23.58 -0.32 -22.65
N TYR A 125 23.11 -0.59 -21.43
CA TYR A 125 23.36 0.27 -20.26
C TYR A 125 24.44 -0.25 -19.30
N LYS A 126 25.00 -1.44 -19.51
CA LYS A 126 26.01 -2.03 -18.62
C LYS A 126 27.21 -1.11 -18.34
N GLY A 127 27.58 -0.25 -19.28
CA GLY A 127 28.69 0.71 -19.12
C GLY A 127 28.40 1.85 -18.14
N GLU A 128 27.13 2.03 -17.74
CA GLU A 128 26.72 3.02 -16.73
C GLU A 128 26.66 2.43 -15.31
N VAL A 129 26.86 1.11 -15.19
CA VAL A 129 26.85 0.37 -13.92
C VAL A 129 28.29 0.05 -13.52
N LYS A 130 28.63 0.22 -12.23
CA LYS A 130 29.98 -0.06 -11.71
C LYS A 130 30.21 -1.52 -11.33
N GLY A 131 29.16 -2.32 -11.26
CA GLY A 131 29.21 -3.73 -10.90
C GLY A 131 27.93 -4.24 -10.26
N ILE A 132 28.00 -5.42 -9.67
CA ILE A 132 26.89 -6.12 -9.02
C ILE A 132 27.04 -6.11 -7.49
N ILE A 133 25.93 -6.07 -6.79
CA ILE A 133 25.83 -6.27 -5.34
C ILE A 133 25.01 -7.54 -5.12
N ILE A 134 25.61 -8.54 -4.50
CA ILE A 134 25.01 -9.86 -4.33
C ILE A 134 24.27 -9.87 -3.00
N TYR A 135 22.95 -10.09 -3.02
CA TYR A 135 22.18 -10.25 -1.79
C TYR A 135 22.29 -11.68 -1.26
N ASP A 136 21.96 -11.88 0.02
CA ASP A 136 21.90 -13.19 0.67
C ASP A 136 20.47 -13.75 0.62
N PRO A 137 20.20 -14.84 -0.12
CA PRO A 137 18.88 -15.49 -0.11
C PRO A 137 18.46 -16.04 1.26
N ALA A 138 19.40 -16.31 2.18
CA ALA A 138 19.09 -16.79 3.52
C ALA A 138 18.58 -15.68 4.45
N VAL A 139 18.86 -14.41 4.12
CA VAL A 139 18.36 -13.22 4.83
C VAL A 139 17.78 -12.27 3.78
N PRO A 140 16.49 -12.43 3.40
CA PRO A 140 15.87 -11.65 2.31
C PRO A 140 15.99 -10.14 2.50
N ASP A 141 16.00 -9.65 3.74
CA ASP A 141 16.21 -8.23 4.08
C ASP A 141 17.54 -7.65 3.53
N SER A 142 18.52 -8.50 3.20
CA SER A 142 19.74 -8.10 2.48
C SER A 142 19.46 -7.55 1.07
N ILE A 143 18.31 -7.85 0.44
CA ILE A 143 17.86 -7.23 -0.83
C ILE A 143 17.70 -5.72 -0.66
N ASN A 144 17.15 -5.29 0.47
CA ASN A 144 16.98 -3.87 0.79
C ASN A 144 18.34 -3.19 1.05
N VAL A 145 19.24 -3.86 1.78
CA VAL A 145 20.62 -3.39 1.96
C VAL A 145 21.36 -3.28 0.61
N ALA A 146 21.21 -4.27 -0.27
CA ALA A 146 21.76 -4.27 -1.61
C ALA A 146 21.20 -3.12 -2.47
N THR A 147 19.92 -2.79 -2.31
CA THR A 147 19.26 -1.67 -3.01
C THR A 147 19.84 -0.32 -2.57
N THR A 148 20.02 -0.11 -1.27
CA THR A 148 20.68 1.11 -0.75
C THR A 148 22.12 1.22 -1.26
N LEU A 149 22.89 0.13 -1.20
CA LEU A 149 24.24 0.06 -1.76
C LEU A 149 24.25 0.33 -3.26
N ALA A 150 23.26 -0.14 -4.02
CA ALA A 150 23.14 0.12 -5.45
C ALA A 150 23.08 1.63 -5.73
N GLY A 151 22.22 2.36 -5.01
CA GLY A 151 22.12 3.82 -5.11
C GLY A 151 23.42 4.56 -4.74
N LEU A 152 24.09 4.12 -3.68
CA LEU A 152 25.31 4.73 -3.15
C LEU A 152 26.56 4.45 -3.99
N ARG A 153 26.69 3.22 -4.50
CA ARG A 153 27.89 2.73 -5.18
C ARG A 153 27.76 2.70 -6.71
N GLY A 154 26.55 2.84 -7.25
CA GLY A 154 26.30 2.79 -8.69
C GLY A 154 26.26 1.37 -9.23
N GLY A 155 25.78 0.42 -8.42
CA GLY A 155 25.66 -0.99 -8.78
C GLY A 155 24.23 -1.41 -9.11
N VAL A 156 24.05 -2.68 -9.47
CA VAL A 156 22.75 -3.36 -9.55
C VAL A 156 22.69 -4.48 -8.51
N ALA A 157 21.52 -4.71 -7.91
CA ALA A 157 21.32 -5.76 -6.94
C ALA A 157 20.85 -7.05 -7.63
N VAL A 158 21.44 -8.19 -7.29
CA VAL A 158 21.15 -9.51 -7.89
C VAL A 158 21.38 -10.64 -6.90
N GLY A 159 20.75 -11.79 -7.15
CA GLY A 159 20.99 -13.03 -6.43
C GLY A 159 22.29 -13.72 -6.88
N PRO A 160 22.77 -14.73 -6.13
CA PRO A 160 24.05 -15.38 -6.39
C PRO A 160 24.11 -16.12 -7.74
N GLU A 161 22.99 -16.71 -8.20
CA GLU A 161 22.93 -17.39 -9.50
C GLU A 161 23.05 -16.40 -10.67
N LEU A 162 22.25 -15.33 -10.65
CA LEU A 162 22.32 -14.28 -11.65
C LEU A 162 23.66 -13.53 -11.60
N ALA A 163 24.24 -13.35 -10.42
CA ALA A 163 25.59 -12.80 -10.26
C ALA A 163 26.64 -13.64 -11.01
N ALA A 164 26.58 -14.96 -10.94
CA ALA A 164 27.48 -15.84 -11.69
C ALA A 164 27.34 -15.64 -13.21
N GLN A 165 26.10 -15.50 -13.70
CA GLN A 165 25.82 -15.20 -15.11
C GLN A 165 26.37 -13.82 -15.53
N LEU A 166 26.17 -12.78 -14.70
CA LEU A 166 26.59 -11.42 -15.01
C LEU A 166 28.10 -11.19 -14.92
N LYS A 167 28.81 -12.02 -14.13
CA LYS A 167 30.28 -12.03 -14.10
C LYS A 167 30.89 -12.62 -15.37
N ALA A 168 30.18 -13.50 -16.06
CA ALA A 168 30.64 -14.12 -17.29
C ALA A 168 30.45 -13.20 -18.51
N ALA A 169 31.09 -13.56 -19.63
CA ALA A 169 30.81 -12.95 -20.91
C ALA A 169 29.33 -13.17 -21.30
N PRO A 170 28.64 -12.18 -21.88
CA PRO A 170 29.17 -10.93 -22.44
C PRO A 170 29.13 -9.72 -21.49
N TYR A 171 28.77 -9.89 -20.22
CA TYR A 171 28.53 -8.78 -19.29
C TYR A 171 29.80 -8.36 -18.55
N ASN A 172 30.54 -9.32 -17.99
CA ASN A 172 31.80 -9.11 -17.27
C ASN A 172 31.71 -8.06 -16.13
N LEU A 173 30.62 -8.07 -15.36
CA LEU A 173 30.44 -7.14 -14.25
C LEU A 173 31.25 -7.57 -13.02
N SER A 174 31.95 -6.63 -12.39
CA SER A 174 32.67 -6.87 -11.12
C SER A 174 31.73 -6.91 -9.93
N VAL A 175 32.08 -7.68 -8.90
CA VAL A 175 31.38 -7.65 -7.61
C VAL A 175 31.82 -6.40 -6.84
N ILE A 176 30.86 -5.55 -6.49
CA ILE A 176 31.06 -4.39 -5.62
C ILE A 176 31.03 -4.84 -4.16
N GLU A 177 30.02 -5.65 -3.82
CA GLU A 177 29.79 -6.15 -2.47
C GLU A 177 29.06 -7.50 -2.55
N ASP A 178 29.43 -8.42 -1.67
CA ASP A 178 28.74 -9.70 -1.49
C ASP A 178 28.19 -9.74 -0.06
N LEU A 179 26.87 -9.87 0.09
CA LEU A 179 26.18 -9.83 1.37
C LEU A 179 25.92 -11.22 1.95
N GLN A 180 26.25 -12.30 1.23
CA GLN A 180 26.03 -13.66 1.70
C GLN A 180 26.77 -13.94 3.02
N GLY A 181 26.03 -14.45 4.01
CA GLY A 181 26.53 -14.79 5.33
C GLY A 181 26.91 -13.59 6.20
N LYS A 182 26.58 -12.35 5.81
CA LYS A 182 26.93 -11.15 6.58
C LYS A 182 26.00 -10.85 7.74
N PHE A 183 24.75 -11.28 7.64
CA PHE A 183 23.72 -10.93 8.60
C PHE A 183 23.11 -12.17 9.20
N LYS A 184 22.76 -12.08 10.48
CA LYS A 184 22.04 -13.16 11.17
C LYS A 184 20.55 -13.16 10.82
N ASP A 185 19.95 -11.97 10.81
CA ASP A 185 18.51 -11.78 10.64
C ASP A 185 18.20 -10.35 10.15
N ARG A 186 16.91 -10.05 9.98
CA ARG A 186 16.38 -8.74 9.56
C ARG A 186 16.95 -7.58 10.37
N LEU A 187 16.90 -7.70 11.71
CA LEU A 187 17.26 -6.60 12.61
C LEU A 187 18.75 -6.31 12.52
N ASP A 188 19.57 -7.36 12.45
CA ASP A 188 21.01 -7.25 12.24
C ASP A 188 21.35 -6.55 10.91
N ALA A 189 20.70 -6.96 9.81
CA ALA A 189 20.89 -6.35 8.49
C ALA A 189 20.58 -4.84 8.47
N TYR A 190 19.46 -4.44 9.05
CA TYR A 190 19.06 -3.03 9.07
C TYR A 190 19.83 -2.19 10.10
N THR A 191 20.24 -2.78 11.22
CA THR A 191 21.13 -2.13 12.18
C THR A 191 22.47 -1.83 11.51
N TRP A 192 23.08 -2.82 10.85
CA TRP A 192 24.33 -2.65 10.12
C TRP A 192 24.21 -1.58 9.04
N GLN A 193 23.12 -1.60 8.25
CA GLN A 193 22.88 -0.60 7.21
C GLN A 193 22.77 0.81 7.80
N TYR A 194 22.03 0.99 8.89
CA TYR A 194 21.90 2.28 9.54
C TYR A 194 23.25 2.80 10.06
N GLU A 195 24.05 1.95 10.71
CA GLU A 195 25.35 2.33 11.26
C GLU A 195 26.41 2.64 10.19
N ASN A 196 26.37 1.95 9.04
CA ASN A 196 27.42 2.01 8.04
C ASN A 196 27.07 2.91 6.84
N LEU A 197 25.79 2.96 6.45
CA LEU A 197 25.35 3.58 5.20
C LEU A 197 24.52 4.85 5.40
N TRP A 198 23.77 5.00 6.49
CA TRP A 198 22.80 6.09 6.70
C TRP A 198 23.37 7.49 6.43
N LYS A 199 24.59 7.75 6.91
CA LYS A 199 25.29 9.04 6.74
C LYS A 199 25.54 9.44 5.27
N GLU A 200 25.55 8.47 4.35
CA GLU A 200 25.77 8.70 2.92
C GLU A 200 24.46 8.77 2.12
N THR A 201 23.34 8.37 2.73
CA THR A 201 22.01 8.39 2.11
C THR A 201 21.39 9.78 2.14
N THR A 202 20.34 9.99 1.34
CA THR A 202 19.50 11.18 1.50
C THR A 202 18.66 11.08 2.77
N HIS A 203 18.58 12.17 3.53
CA HIS A 203 17.68 12.31 4.69
C HIS A 203 16.40 13.08 4.35
N ARG A 204 16.12 13.28 3.06
CA ARG A 204 14.92 13.98 2.56
C ARG A 204 13.81 13.04 2.10
N MET A 205 14.03 11.73 2.17
CA MET A 205 13.02 10.70 2.02
C MET A 205 13.48 9.43 2.72
N ILE A 206 12.53 8.63 3.15
CA ILE A 206 12.74 7.28 3.67
C ILE A 206 11.94 6.31 2.79
N VAL A 207 12.43 5.07 2.62
CA VAL A 207 11.75 4.06 1.79
C VAL A 207 11.49 2.78 2.58
N GLY A 208 10.21 2.41 2.70
CA GLY A 208 9.72 1.19 3.32
C GLY A 208 9.30 0.16 2.28
N LEU A 209 10.09 -0.90 2.07
CA LEU A 209 9.76 -1.92 1.06
C LEU A 209 9.95 -3.32 1.60
N SER A 210 8.97 -4.21 1.39
CA SER A 210 9.20 -5.64 1.57
C SER A 210 10.39 -6.09 0.72
N PRO A 211 11.32 -6.91 1.26
CA PRO A 211 12.43 -7.43 0.46
C PRO A 211 11.95 -8.37 -0.66
N ASP A 212 10.84 -9.08 -0.42
CA ASP A 212 10.30 -10.10 -1.29
C ASP A 212 8.76 -10.02 -1.41
N VAL A 213 8.24 -10.75 -2.39
CA VAL A 213 6.80 -10.99 -2.58
C VAL A 213 6.55 -12.44 -2.92
N THR A 214 5.30 -12.89 -2.77
CA THR A 214 4.90 -14.19 -3.29
C THR A 214 5.08 -14.24 -4.81
N ALA A 215 5.85 -15.21 -5.27
CA ALA A 215 6.10 -15.42 -6.69
C ALA A 215 4.82 -15.85 -7.41
N LYS A 216 4.73 -15.52 -8.70
CA LYS A 216 3.66 -16.02 -9.55
C LYS A 216 3.93 -17.48 -9.92
N ALA A 217 2.87 -18.28 -10.00
CA ALA A 217 2.99 -19.64 -10.52
C ALA A 217 3.55 -19.61 -11.95
N PRO A 218 4.61 -20.39 -12.27
CA PRO A 218 5.15 -20.44 -13.62
C PRO A 218 4.10 -20.92 -14.64
N VAL A 219 4.03 -20.28 -15.81
CA VAL A 219 3.11 -20.68 -16.90
C VAL A 219 3.34 -22.13 -17.33
N GLU A 220 4.60 -22.58 -17.27
CA GLU A 220 5.02 -23.94 -17.64
C GLU A 220 4.66 -25.00 -16.59
N GLN A 221 4.25 -24.58 -15.39
CA GLN A 221 3.80 -25.44 -14.30
C GLN A 221 2.34 -25.13 -13.94
N PRO A 222 1.39 -25.39 -14.85
CA PRO A 222 -0.02 -25.14 -14.56
C PRO A 222 -0.49 -25.98 -13.38
N ASP A 223 -1.33 -25.38 -12.55
CA ASP A 223 -1.93 -26.01 -11.38
C ASP A 223 -2.89 -27.13 -11.81
N ARG A 224 -2.42 -28.38 -11.75
CA ARG A 224 -3.15 -29.55 -12.25
C ARG A 224 -3.82 -30.30 -11.10
N PHE A 225 -5.01 -29.87 -10.75
CA PHE A 225 -5.87 -30.55 -9.79
C PHE A 225 -7.14 -31.07 -10.45
N GLU A 226 -7.61 -32.22 -10.00
CA GLU A 226 -8.90 -32.77 -10.39
C GLU A 226 -9.83 -32.74 -9.18
N THR A 227 -11.06 -32.24 -9.36
CA THR A 227 -12.06 -32.20 -8.30
C THR A 227 -12.52 -33.61 -7.94
N ILE A 228 -12.46 -33.94 -6.65
CA ILE A 228 -12.83 -35.26 -6.11
C ILE A 228 -14.06 -35.19 -5.21
N ALA A 229 -14.36 -34.02 -4.64
CA ALA A 229 -15.59 -33.76 -3.91
C ALA A 229 -15.93 -32.27 -3.99
N GLN A 230 -17.20 -31.93 -4.09
CA GLN A 230 -17.66 -30.54 -4.07
C GLN A 230 -19.09 -30.49 -3.51
N GLU A 231 -19.38 -29.47 -2.70
CA GLU A 231 -20.74 -29.15 -2.28
C GLU A 231 -21.51 -28.50 -3.45
N PRO A 232 -22.62 -29.10 -3.91
CA PRO A 232 -23.42 -28.54 -5.02
C PRO A 232 -24.31 -27.35 -4.63
N THR A 233 -24.47 -27.04 -3.35
CA THR A 233 -25.34 -25.97 -2.86
C THR A 233 -24.60 -24.89 -2.07
N GLU A 234 -25.16 -23.69 -2.00
CA GLU A 234 -24.59 -22.58 -1.20
C GLU A 234 -24.85 -22.77 0.31
N GLU A 235 -24.34 -23.86 0.89
CA GLU A 235 -24.50 -24.18 2.31
C GLU A 235 -23.64 -23.26 3.19
N ARG A 236 -24.23 -22.65 4.22
CA ARG A 236 -23.58 -21.64 5.08
C ARG A 236 -23.80 -21.85 6.58
N ASP A 237 -24.67 -22.77 6.97
CA ASP A 237 -25.05 -22.99 8.37
C ASP A 237 -24.44 -24.26 8.99
N ALA A 238 -23.49 -24.87 8.27
CA ALA A 238 -22.87 -26.15 8.61
C ALA A 238 -23.83 -27.36 8.66
N ALA A 239 -25.03 -27.30 8.03
CA ALA A 239 -25.93 -28.45 7.94
C ALA A 239 -25.31 -29.66 7.25
N ASN A 240 -24.30 -29.45 6.39
CA ASN A 240 -23.55 -30.51 5.72
C ASN A 240 -22.29 -30.97 6.49
N ARG A 241 -22.11 -30.59 7.76
CA ARG A 241 -20.98 -31.01 8.59
C ARG A 241 -21.00 -32.51 8.88
N LYS A 242 -19.97 -33.20 8.38
CA LYS A 242 -19.73 -34.62 8.64
C LYS A 242 -18.31 -35.00 8.19
N VAL A 243 -17.93 -36.25 8.45
CA VAL A 243 -16.73 -36.85 7.88
C VAL A 243 -16.99 -37.29 6.44
N TYR A 244 -16.11 -36.88 5.54
CA TYR A 244 -16.09 -37.29 4.14
C TYR A 244 -14.84 -38.13 3.88
N ASP A 245 -15.04 -39.35 3.40
CA ASP A 245 -13.95 -40.23 2.96
C ASP A 245 -13.62 -39.94 1.50
N LEU A 246 -12.43 -39.42 1.25
CA LEU A 246 -11.91 -39.03 -0.06
C LEU A 246 -10.92 -40.09 -0.55
N ASP A 247 -11.30 -40.85 -1.58
CA ASP A 247 -10.42 -41.85 -2.20
C ASP A 247 -9.38 -41.16 -3.10
N LEU A 248 -8.11 -41.32 -2.73
CA LEU A 248 -6.95 -40.77 -3.44
C LEU A 248 -6.10 -41.84 -4.13
N SER A 249 -6.56 -43.08 -4.17
CA SER A 249 -5.77 -44.23 -4.65
C SER A 249 -5.30 -44.05 -6.10
N LYS A 250 -6.08 -43.33 -6.93
CA LYS A 250 -5.71 -43.01 -8.31
C LYS A 250 -4.47 -42.09 -8.45
N TYR A 251 -4.08 -41.40 -7.38
CA TYR A 251 -2.95 -40.45 -7.37
C TYR A 251 -1.63 -41.10 -6.93
N LEU A 252 -1.60 -42.40 -6.60
CA LEU A 252 -0.43 -43.11 -6.10
C LEU A 252 0.66 -43.41 -7.16
N SER A 253 0.55 -42.87 -8.38
CA SER A 253 1.59 -43.06 -9.41
C SER A 253 2.87 -42.24 -9.17
N LYS A 254 2.85 -41.32 -8.19
CA LYS A 254 4.02 -40.59 -7.71
C LYS A 254 4.09 -40.65 -6.17
N PRO A 255 5.26 -40.36 -5.56
CA PRO A 255 5.44 -40.50 -4.11
C PRO A 255 4.56 -39.59 -3.25
N ASP A 256 4.23 -38.41 -3.76
CA ASP A 256 3.46 -37.40 -3.04
C ASP A 256 2.07 -37.24 -3.67
N VAL A 257 1.06 -37.11 -2.80
CA VAL A 257 -0.31 -36.76 -3.17
C VAL A 257 -0.67 -35.44 -2.49
N TYR A 258 -1.25 -34.53 -3.27
CA TYR A 258 -1.65 -33.20 -2.84
C TYR A 258 -3.16 -33.11 -2.81
N VAL A 259 -3.72 -32.57 -1.73
CA VAL A 259 -5.17 -32.40 -1.54
C VAL A 259 -5.45 -30.94 -1.24
N LYS A 260 -6.23 -30.29 -2.11
CA LYS A 260 -6.57 -28.88 -2.03
C LYS A 260 -8.02 -28.71 -1.60
N PHE A 261 -8.23 -27.89 -0.60
CA PHE A 261 -9.53 -27.46 -0.10
C PHE A 261 -9.71 -25.98 -0.45
N GLY A 262 -10.85 -25.64 -1.04
CA GLY A 262 -11.19 -24.26 -1.38
C GLY A 262 -12.69 -24.05 -1.46
N ASP A 263 -13.09 -22.94 -2.06
CA ASP A 263 -14.47 -22.50 -2.17
C ASP A 263 -15.13 -22.97 -3.49
N ALA A 264 -16.31 -23.58 -3.38
CA ALA A 264 -17.13 -23.96 -4.52
C ALA A 264 -17.87 -22.78 -5.16
N PHE A 265 -18.19 -21.73 -4.38
CA PHE A 265 -18.87 -20.50 -4.82
C PHE A 265 -18.08 -19.26 -4.34
N PRO A 266 -16.92 -18.97 -4.94
CA PRO A 266 -15.98 -17.97 -4.45
C PRO A 266 -16.48 -16.51 -4.48
N ALA A 267 -17.74 -16.26 -4.84
CA ALA A 267 -18.34 -14.94 -4.92
C ALA A 267 -19.03 -14.50 -3.63
N ASP A 268 -19.37 -15.42 -2.73
CA ASP A 268 -20.15 -15.13 -1.52
C ASP A 268 -19.36 -15.24 -0.21
N GLY A 269 -18.17 -15.85 -0.26
CA GLY A 269 -17.21 -15.92 0.84
C GLY A 269 -17.51 -17.00 1.88
N TRP A 270 -18.08 -18.15 1.51
CA TRP A 270 -18.38 -19.26 2.42
C TRP A 270 -17.79 -20.59 1.96
N GLY A 271 -16.46 -20.71 1.88
CA GLY A 271 -15.82 -21.88 1.30
C GLY A 271 -15.62 -23.05 2.27
N ALA A 272 -14.69 -23.96 1.93
CA ALA A 272 -14.42 -25.14 2.74
C ALA A 272 -14.00 -24.77 4.18
N ALA A 273 -14.63 -25.41 5.17
CA ALA A 273 -14.20 -25.39 6.57
C ALA A 273 -13.85 -26.82 7.02
N VAL A 274 -12.62 -27.06 7.50
CA VAL A 274 -12.08 -28.39 7.84
C VAL A 274 -11.63 -28.42 9.30
N HIS A 275 -12.25 -29.31 10.09
CA HIS A 275 -11.97 -29.47 11.53
C HIS A 275 -10.97 -30.57 11.85
N GLU A 276 -11.04 -31.70 11.15
CA GLU A 276 -10.21 -32.87 11.46
C GLU A 276 -9.85 -33.62 10.18
N VAL A 277 -8.61 -34.08 10.09
CA VAL A 277 -8.11 -34.87 8.95
C VAL A 277 -7.44 -36.13 9.46
N THR A 278 -7.86 -37.29 8.93
CA THR A 278 -7.23 -38.59 9.15
C THR A 278 -6.88 -39.20 7.80
N VAL A 279 -5.63 -39.64 7.63
CA VAL A 279 -5.15 -40.24 6.38
C VAL A 279 -4.77 -41.68 6.61
N LYS A 280 -5.30 -42.58 5.79
CA LYS A 280 -5.03 -44.02 5.85
C LYS A 280 -4.39 -44.51 4.56
N ALA A 281 -3.29 -45.23 4.68
CA ALA A 281 -2.66 -45.99 3.60
C ALA A 281 -2.85 -47.49 3.87
N ASP A 282 -3.51 -48.21 2.97
CA ASP A 282 -3.85 -49.63 3.10
C ASP A 282 -4.52 -49.95 4.47
N GLY A 283 -5.41 -49.06 4.91
CA GLY A 283 -6.13 -49.14 6.18
C GLY A 283 -5.33 -48.70 7.43
N GLN A 284 -4.03 -48.45 7.32
CA GLN A 284 -3.20 -47.95 8.43
C GLN A 284 -3.20 -46.42 8.47
N VAL A 285 -3.46 -45.83 9.63
CA VAL A 285 -3.40 -44.38 9.82
C VAL A 285 -1.94 -43.91 9.71
N ILE A 286 -1.67 -43.03 8.76
CA ILE A 286 -0.35 -42.44 8.52
C ILE A 286 -0.29 -40.95 8.90
N ALA A 287 -1.44 -40.30 9.05
CA ALA A 287 -1.55 -38.93 9.54
C ALA A 287 -2.89 -38.73 10.26
N HIS A 288 -2.88 -37.93 11.31
CA HIS A 288 -4.08 -37.49 12.02
C HIS A 288 -3.78 -36.14 12.67
N PHE A 289 -4.59 -35.12 12.39
CA PHE A 289 -4.38 -33.78 12.92
C PHE A 289 -5.66 -32.94 12.87
N LEU A 290 -5.68 -31.89 13.70
CA LEU A 290 -6.66 -30.82 13.66
C LEU A 290 -6.01 -29.58 13.00
N PRO A 291 -6.59 -29.01 11.93
CA PRO A 291 -6.06 -27.81 11.32
C PRO A 291 -5.94 -26.64 12.31
N GLY A 292 -4.87 -25.85 12.18
CA GLY A 292 -4.53 -24.76 13.11
C GLY A 292 -3.80 -25.21 14.38
N LYS A 293 -3.49 -26.50 14.53
CA LYS A 293 -2.67 -27.05 15.63
C LYS A 293 -1.28 -27.47 15.13
N PRO A 294 -0.26 -27.58 16.01
CA PRO A 294 1.11 -27.92 15.61
C PRO A 294 1.22 -29.23 14.81
N GLU A 295 0.31 -30.18 15.01
CA GLU A 295 0.27 -31.45 14.30
C GLU A 295 -0.06 -31.31 12.79
N GLU A 296 -0.62 -30.17 12.37
CA GLU A 296 -0.90 -29.86 10.97
C GLU A 296 0.37 -29.51 10.17
N GLU A 297 1.36 -28.90 10.81
CA GLU A 297 2.54 -28.29 10.17
C GLU A 297 3.28 -29.22 9.20
N PRO A 298 3.51 -30.52 9.50
CA PRO A 298 4.19 -31.43 8.58
C PRO A 298 3.44 -31.68 7.27
N PHE A 299 2.14 -31.42 7.23
CA PHE A 299 1.25 -31.75 6.12
C PHE A 299 0.82 -30.52 5.32
N LEU A 300 0.78 -29.33 5.92
CA LEU A 300 0.36 -28.09 5.27
C LEU A 300 1.40 -27.63 4.23
N TYR A 301 1.14 -27.95 2.96
CA TYR A 301 2.05 -27.67 1.84
C TYR A 301 1.93 -26.24 1.32
N ASP A 302 0.69 -25.77 1.20
CA ASP A 302 0.41 -24.40 0.79
C ASP A 302 -0.80 -23.91 1.60
N PRO A 303 -0.61 -23.06 2.61
CA PRO A 303 -1.75 -22.49 3.34
C PRO A 303 -2.55 -21.51 2.49
N GLN A 304 -1.93 -20.95 1.44
CA GLN A 304 -2.38 -19.71 0.80
C GLN A 304 -2.89 -18.72 1.88
N SER A 305 -3.83 -17.86 1.56
CA SER A 305 -4.46 -16.94 2.51
C SER A 305 -5.61 -17.59 3.29
N SER A 306 -5.61 -18.92 3.49
CA SER A 306 -6.58 -19.59 4.37
C SER A 306 -6.45 -19.12 5.83
N GLN A 307 -7.53 -19.22 6.58
CA GLN A 307 -7.63 -18.72 7.94
C GLN A 307 -7.97 -19.85 8.92
N VAL A 308 -7.69 -19.62 10.20
CA VAL A 308 -8.03 -20.54 11.28
C VAL A 308 -9.01 -19.87 12.23
N SER A 309 -9.93 -20.65 12.80
CA SER A 309 -10.93 -20.18 13.75
C SER A 309 -11.07 -21.19 14.88
N ASP A 310 -11.11 -20.71 16.13
CA ASP A 310 -11.39 -21.55 17.30
C ASP A 310 -12.87 -21.95 17.40
N GLY A 311 -13.75 -21.35 16.57
CA GLY A 311 -15.15 -21.72 16.48
C GLY A 311 -15.33 -23.18 16.07
N SER A 312 -16.47 -23.77 16.44
CA SER A 312 -16.84 -25.14 16.02
C SER A 312 -15.87 -26.25 16.44
N GLY A 313 -15.02 -26.00 17.45
CA GLY A 313 -14.00 -26.94 17.92
C GLY A 313 -12.59 -26.70 17.35
N GLY A 314 -12.41 -25.65 16.54
CA GLY A 314 -11.16 -25.35 15.84
C GLY A 314 -11.20 -25.82 14.40
N HIS A 315 -10.99 -24.96 13.41
CA HIS A 315 -10.95 -25.37 12.00
C HIS A 315 -10.14 -24.41 11.15
N ARG A 316 -9.69 -24.89 9.99
CA ARG A 316 -9.15 -24.06 8.91
C ARG A 316 -10.23 -23.85 7.86
N PHE A 317 -10.36 -22.63 7.35
CA PHE A 317 -11.32 -22.30 6.31
C PHE A 317 -10.73 -21.47 5.18
N ALA A 318 -11.36 -21.54 4.01
CA ALA A 318 -10.90 -20.89 2.79
C ALA A 318 -12.09 -20.29 2.02
N ASP A 319 -12.31 -19.00 2.22
CA ASP A 319 -13.40 -18.24 1.59
C ASP A 319 -12.97 -17.50 0.31
N ASN A 320 -13.92 -17.28 -0.60
CA ASN A 320 -13.69 -16.59 -1.86
C ASN A 320 -12.64 -17.33 -2.71
N GLY A 321 -11.68 -16.62 -3.29
CA GLY A 321 -10.56 -17.22 -4.03
C GLY A 321 -9.50 -17.91 -3.17
N ARG A 322 -9.75 -18.13 -1.87
CA ARG A 322 -8.77 -18.75 -0.96
C ARG A 322 -8.77 -20.28 -1.09
N TYR A 323 -7.64 -20.88 -0.70
CA TYR A 323 -7.52 -22.34 -0.62
C TYR A 323 -6.48 -22.74 0.43
N PHE A 324 -6.34 -24.02 0.71
CA PHE A 324 -5.14 -24.59 1.32
C PHE A 324 -4.89 -25.99 0.76
N THR A 325 -3.64 -26.41 0.72
CA THR A 325 -3.20 -27.69 0.18
C THR A 325 -2.42 -28.47 1.22
N TYR A 326 -2.82 -29.72 1.45
CA TYR A 326 -2.02 -30.69 2.19
C TYR A 326 -1.19 -31.56 1.24
N LYS A 327 -0.01 -31.99 1.68
CA LYS A 327 0.82 -33.00 1.03
C LYS A 327 0.91 -34.24 1.91
N PHE A 328 0.63 -35.39 1.32
CA PHE A 328 0.80 -36.69 1.96
C PHE A 328 1.79 -37.55 1.17
N THR A 329 2.72 -38.18 1.88
CA THR A 329 3.72 -39.10 1.32
C THR A 329 3.44 -40.51 1.87
N PRO A 330 2.55 -41.30 1.24
CA PRO A 330 2.26 -42.65 1.70
C PRO A 330 3.47 -43.60 1.56
N PRO A 331 3.51 -44.71 2.33
CA PRO A 331 4.54 -45.73 2.19
C PRO A 331 4.69 -46.25 0.74
N ALA A 332 5.92 -46.59 0.36
CA ALA A 332 6.16 -47.14 -0.97
C ALA A 332 5.38 -48.45 -1.17
N GLY A 333 4.65 -48.54 -2.29
CA GLY A 333 3.85 -49.72 -2.64
C GLY A 333 2.40 -49.69 -2.17
N THR A 334 1.97 -48.63 -1.46
CA THR A 334 0.57 -48.41 -1.09
C THR A 334 -0.39 -48.60 -2.26
N LYS A 335 -1.52 -49.25 -2.02
CA LYS A 335 -2.55 -49.56 -3.02
C LYS A 335 -3.83 -48.77 -2.79
N GLU A 336 -4.13 -48.48 -1.54
CA GLU A 336 -5.29 -47.71 -1.12
C GLU A 336 -4.84 -46.50 -0.30
N LEU A 337 -5.29 -45.31 -0.67
CA LEU A 337 -5.07 -44.08 0.09
C LEU A 337 -6.39 -43.35 0.28
N VAL A 338 -6.80 -43.17 1.52
CA VAL A 338 -8.05 -42.47 1.89
C VAL A 338 -7.74 -41.32 2.82
N VAL A 339 -8.29 -40.14 2.51
CA VAL A 339 -8.31 -38.98 3.40
C VAL A 339 -9.73 -38.81 3.93
N SER A 340 -9.92 -39.04 5.23
CA SER A 340 -11.15 -38.76 5.95
C SER A 340 -11.07 -37.34 6.51
N ALA A 341 -11.91 -36.43 6.04
CA ALA A 341 -11.96 -35.05 6.50
C ALA A 341 -13.32 -34.71 7.12
N GLU A 342 -13.35 -34.26 8.38
CA GLU A 342 -14.54 -33.62 8.94
C GLU A 342 -14.61 -32.18 8.45
N MET A 343 -15.58 -31.89 7.58
CA MET A 343 -15.70 -30.60 6.91
C MET A 343 -17.14 -30.21 6.63
N TRP A 344 -17.38 -28.93 6.31
CA TRP A 344 -18.70 -28.35 6.02
C TRP A 344 -18.60 -27.10 5.13
N ASN A 345 -19.75 -26.45 4.91
CA ASN A 345 -19.96 -25.30 4.02
C ASN A 345 -19.69 -25.65 2.56
N GLN A 346 -19.37 -24.64 1.75
CA GLN A 346 -19.29 -24.76 0.29
C GLN A 346 -17.93 -25.28 -0.15
N TYR A 347 -17.57 -26.46 0.34
CA TYR A 347 -16.26 -27.03 0.08
C TYR A 347 -16.09 -27.41 -1.39
N LYS A 348 -14.89 -27.19 -1.92
CA LYS A 348 -14.38 -27.82 -3.12
C LYS A 348 -13.06 -28.50 -2.79
N VAL A 349 -13.05 -29.84 -2.88
CA VAL A 349 -11.86 -30.65 -2.67
C VAL A 349 -11.36 -31.18 -4.00
N SER A 350 -10.08 -30.96 -4.26
CA SER A 350 -9.41 -31.45 -5.47
C SER A 350 -8.10 -32.12 -5.10
N ALA A 351 -7.63 -33.06 -5.91
CA ALA A 351 -6.36 -33.75 -5.68
C ALA A 351 -5.46 -33.82 -6.92
N SER A 352 -4.18 -34.00 -6.66
CA SER A 352 -3.12 -34.15 -7.67
C SER A 352 -2.00 -35.02 -7.14
N ASN A 353 -1.20 -35.59 -8.04
CA ASN A 353 0.11 -36.13 -7.72
C ASN A 353 1.25 -35.41 -8.44
N GLU A 354 0.92 -34.33 -9.17
CA GLU A 354 1.90 -33.40 -9.66
C GLU A 354 2.18 -32.36 -8.58
N LYS A 355 3.46 -32.11 -8.29
CA LYS A 355 3.85 -31.10 -7.30
C LYS A 355 3.34 -29.73 -7.75
N PRO A 356 2.40 -29.12 -7.01
CA PRO A 356 1.87 -27.83 -7.39
C PRO A 356 2.81 -26.71 -6.96
N PHE A 357 2.67 -25.55 -7.62
CA PHE A 357 3.26 -24.32 -7.12
C PHE A 357 2.72 -24.00 -5.71
N THR A 358 3.55 -23.42 -4.85
CA THR A 358 3.16 -23.04 -3.49
C THR A 358 3.23 -21.52 -3.35
N SER A 359 2.21 -20.90 -2.75
CA SER A 359 2.20 -19.46 -2.46
C SER A 359 3.27 -19.04 -1.45
N LEU A 360 3.98 -20.00 -0.84
CA LEU A 360 5.13 -19.77 0.02
C LEU A 360 6.42 -19.49 -0.77
N THR A 361 6.44 -19.76 -2.08
CA THR A 361 7.58 -19.37 -2.91
C THR A 361 7.67 -17.85 -2.97
N LYS A 362 8.77 -17.32 -2.43
CA LYS A 362 9.09 -15.89 -2.44
C LYS A 362 10.07 -15.56 -3.55
N GLU A 363 9.93 -14.37 -4.13
CA GLU A 363 10.89 -13.82 -5.09
C GLU A 363 11.24 -12.36 -4.74
N PRO A 364 12.42 -11.86 -5.15
CA PRO A 364 12.79 -10.48 -4.90
C PRO A 364 11.75 -9.48 -5.41
N TYR A 365 11.48 -8.46 -4.60
CA TYR A 365 10.52 -7.42 -4.93
C TYR A 365 11.14 -6.31 -5.79
N GLY A 366 10.51 -5.89 -6.89
CA GLY A 366 11.11 -4.95 -7.86
C GLY A 366 10.68 -3.48 -7.73
N TYR A 367 9.41 -3.24 -7.36
CA TYR A 367 8.74 -1.94 -7.43
C TYR A 367 9.39 -0.86 -6.53
N LEU A 368 9.22 0.42 -6.90
CA LEU A 368 9.76 1.63 -6.24
C LEU A 368 11.31 1.72 -6.13
N ARG A 369 12.05 0.62 -6.31
CA ARG A 369 13.51 0.59 -6.15
C ARG A 369 14.24 1.48 -7.14
N ASP A 370 13.66 1.76 -8.32
CA ASP A 370 14.21 2.71 -9.27
C ASP A 370 14.36 4.11 -8.63
N TYR A 371 13.33 4.55 -7.92
CA TYR A 371 13.30 5.84 -7.26
C TYR A 371 14.21 5.89 -6.04
N ALA A 372 14.24 4.81 -5.24
CA ALA A 372 15.13 4.71 -4.09
C ALA A 372 16.61 4.78 -4.51
N VAL A 373 17.00 3.98 -5.52
CA VAL A 373 18.36 3.93 -6.07
C VAL A 373 18.75 5.29 -6.68
N ALA A 374 17.87 5.88 -7.48
CA ALA A 374 18.14 7.15 -8.13
C ALA A 374 18.41 8.29 -7.14
N ASN A 375 17.71 8.29 -6.00
CA ASN A 375 17.80 9.30 -4.96
C ASN A 375 18.77 8.96 -3.82
N LYS A 376 19.43 7.79 -3.85
CA LYS A 376 20.29 7.30 -2.75
C LYS A 376 19.53 7.23 -1.41
N ALA A 377 18.28 6.78 -1.45
CA ALA A 377 17.48 6.59 -0.24
C ALA A 377 17.87 5.28 0.47
N MET A 378 17.79 5.28 1.79
CA MET A 378 17.87 4.05 2.57
C MET A 378 16.55 3.29 2.45
N VAL A 379 16.64 1.98 2.21
CA VAL A 379 15.50 1.06 2.13
C VAL A 379 15.50 0.10 3.33
N PHE A 380 14.36 -0.08 3.99
CA PHE A 380 14.19 -1.06 5.07
C PHE A 380 12.75 -1.59 5.16
N TRP A 381 12.55 -2.60 6.02
CA TRP A 381 11.25 -3.23 6.28
C TRP A 381 11.13 -3.65 7.76
N LEU A 382 11.08 -2.66 8.65
CA LEU A 382 11.01 -2.89 10.09
C LEU A 382 9.56 -3.03 10.54
N ASP A 383 9.31 -3.99 11.41
CA ASP A 383 8.00 -4.27 11.98
C ASP A 383 7.72 -3.38 13.21
N SER A 384 6.68 -2.54 13.13
CA SER A 384 6.26 -1.65 14.23
C SER A 384 5.70 -2.42 15.44
N ASN A 385 5.34 -3.69 15.28
CA ASN A 385 4.73 -4.51 16.32
C ASN A 385 5.76 -5.36 17.07
N VAL A 386 7.00 -5.42 16.57
CA VAL A 386 8.13 -6.09 17.24
C VAL A 386 8.98 -5.03 17.96
N PRO A 387 9.04 -5.02 19.31
CA PRO A 387 9.65 -3.91 20.07
C PRO A 387 11.06 -3.52 19.62
N ALA A 388 11.95 -4.50 19.40
CA ALA A 388 13.33 -4.22 18.98
C ALA A 388 13.42 -3.65 17.55
N GLN A 389 12.50 -4.02 16.64
CA GLN A 389 12.45 -3.46 15.30
C GLN A 389 11.83 -2.06 15.31
N LYS A 390 10.78 -1.85 16.13
CA LYS A 390 10.17 -0.54 16.36
C LYS A 390 11.20 0.47 16.90
N GLU A 391 12.05 0.08 17.84
CA GLU A 391 13.10 0.96 18.38
C GLU A 391 14.05 1.47 17.28
N LEU A 392 14.54 0.57 16.42
CA LEU A 392 15.37 0.98 15.27
C LEU A 392 14.59 1.84 14.28
N PHE A 393 13.30 1.55 14.07
CA PHE A 393 12.46 2.33 13.17
C PHE A 393 12.28 3.78 13.67
N GLU A 394 11.92 3.96 14.93
CA GLU A 394 11.77 5.28 15.58
C GLU A 394 13.11 6.05 15.62
N LYS A 395 14.24 5.34 15.76
CA LYS A 395 15.57 5.94 15.64
C LYS A 395 15.81 6.53 14.26
N ILE A 396 15.48 5.79 13.19
CA ILE A 396 15.59 6.28 11.81
C ILE A 396 14.68 7.50 11.58
N LEU A 397 13.45 7.45 12.09
CA LEU A 397 12.48 8.54 11.96
C LEU A 397 12.91 9.80 12.71
N SER A 398 13.59 9.64 13.85
CA SER A 398 14.10 10.76 14.66
C SER A 398 15.27 11.50 14.00
N ASP A 399 15.98 10.84 13.08
CA ASP A 399 17.15 11.39 12.38
C ASP A 399 16.79 12.18 11.11
N VAL A 400 15.51 12.24 10.74
CA VAL A 400 15.03 13.09 9.64
C VAL A 400 14.26 14.29 10.15
N LYS A 401 14.04 15.28 9.28
CA LYS A 401 13.29 16.48 9.66
C LYS A 401 11.78 16.23 9.57
N PRO A 402 10.95 16.85 10.43
CA PRO A 402 9.51 16.89 10.22
C PRO A 402 9.15 17.38 8.81
N GLY A 403 8.16 16.75 8.19
CA GLY A 403 7.82 16.92 6.79
C GLY A 403 8.68 16.11 5.81
N THR A 404 9.38 15.07 6.29
CA THR A 404 10.04 14.08 5.42
C THR A 404 9.01 13.03 4.97
N PRO A 405 8.97 12.65 3.67
CA PRO A 405 8.13 11.56 3.20
C PRO A 405 8.73 10.18 3.53
N TYR A 406 7.86 9.27 3.93
CA TYR A 406 8.07 7.82 3.92
C TYR A 406 7.36 7.23 2.70
N LEU A 407 8.12 6.77 1.71
CA LEU A 407 7.58 6.17 0.49
C LEU A 407 7.57 4.64 0.62
N GLY A 408 6.45 4.01 0.26
CA GLY A 408 6.27 2.57 0.39
C GLY A 408 5.26 2.23 1.49
N TRP A 409 5.42 1.08 2.15
CA TRP A 409 4.43 0.57 3.10
C TRP A 409 5.04 -0.03 4.36
N PHE A 410 4.25 -0.77 5.15
CA PHE A 410 4.64 -1.35 6.43
C PHE A 410 4.51 -2.87 6.43
N ASN A 411 5.28 -3.54 7.29
CA ASN A 411 5.11 -4.97 7.53
C ASN A 411 3.75 -5.24 8.19
N ASN A 412 3.11 -6.36 7.85
CA ASN A 412 1.79 -6.77 8.36
C ASN A 412 0.63 -5.86 7.90
N ASP A 413 0.60 -5.48 6.62
CA ASP A 413 -0.44 -4.72 5.90
C ASP A 413 -1.43 -3.94 6.77
N VAL A 414 -2.51 -4.56 7.29
CA VAL A 414 -3.53 -3.88 8.11
C VAL A 414 -3.03 -3.46 9.51
N GLU A 415 -2.39 -4.37 10.26
CA GLU A 415 -1.85 -4.03 11.58
C GLU A 415 -0.64 -3.09 11.44
N GLY A 416 0.13 -3.29 10.38
CA GLY A 416 1.23 -2.44 9.95
C GLY A 416 0.79 -1.03 9.58
N GLU A 417 -0.34 -0.88 8.89
CA GLU A 417 -0.90 0.42 8.54
C GLU A 417 -1.21 1.22 9.80
N PHE A 418 -2.01 0.67 10.71
CA PHE A 418 -2.50 1.44 11.84
C PHE A 418 -1.34 1.86 12.75
N ASN A 419 -0.45 0.92 13.09
CA ASN A 419 0.68 1.22 13.96
C ASN A 419 1.79 1.99 13.23
N GLY A 420 2.05 1.69 11.95
CA GLY A 420 3.10 2.33 11.15
C GLY A 420 2.80 3.78 10.79
N VAL A 421 1.56 4.10 10.40
CA VAL A 421 1.14 5.49 10.13
C VAL A 421 1.16 6.31 11.41
N GLU A 422 0.74 5.74 12.54
CA GLU A 422 0.81 6.42 13.84
C GLU A 422 2.27 6.67 14.26
N VAL A 423 3.13 5.65 14.17
CA VAL A 423 4.57 5.76 14.47
C VAL A 423 5.24 6.83 13.59
N THR A 424 5.01 6.83 12.28
CA THR A 424 5.57 7.87 11.39
C THR A 424 5.01 9.26 11.72
N SER A 425 3.71 9.37 11.99
CA SER A 425 3.06 10.63 12.38
C SER A 425 3.66 11.22 13.66
N ASN A 426 3.94 10.39 14.68
CA ASN A 426 4.56 10.80 15.94
C ASN A 426 5.93 11.49 15.75
N HIS A 427 6.64 11.20 14.65
CA HIS A 427 7.92 11.82 14.29
C HIS A 427 7.78 12.94 13.24
N GLY A 428 6.56 13.34 12.90
CA GLY A 428 6.29 14.33 11.87
C GLY A 428 6.70 13.86 10.47
N VAL A 429 6.59 12.56 10.20
CA VAL A 429 6.83 11.94 8.90
C VAL A 429 5.47 11.54 8.31
N TYR A 430 5.25 11.83 7.03
CA TYR A 430 4.02 11.45 6.32
C TYR A 430 4.29 10.31 5.34
N VAL A 431 3.29 9.48 5.13
CA VAL A 431 3.36 8.28 4.30
C VAL A 431 2.85 8.59 2.89
N LEU A 432 3.51 7.99 1.90
CA LEU A 432 3.06 7.88 0.52
C LEU A 432 3.13 6.41 0.13
N ALA A 433 1.99 5.72 0.17
CA ALA A 433 1.91 4.33 -0.29
C ALA A 433 2.31 4.27 -1.76
N ALA A 434 3.44 3.63 -2.03
CA ALA A 434 4.09 3.62 -3.33
C ALA A 434 4.89 2.34 -3.54
N ASP A 435 4.76 1.36 -2.64
CA ASP A 435 5.54 0.13 -2.67
C ASP A 435 5.27 -0.64 -3.95
N TRP A 436 4.07 -0.59 -4.53
CA TRP A 436 3.68 -1.15 -5.84
C TRP A 436 3.73 -0.14 -6.99
N PHE A 437 4.33 1.03 -6.80
CA PHE A 437 4.43 2.03 -7.86
C PHE A 437 5.60 1.70 -8.81
N SER A 438 5.32 1.62 -10.11
CA SER A 438 6.35 1.42 -11.14
C SER A 438 6.78 2.71 -11.81
N ASN A 439 8.06 2.78 -12.20
CA ASN A 439 8.63 3.84 -13.04
C ASN A 439 8.54 5.25 -12.47
N LEU A 440 8.60 5.43 -11.15
CA LEU A 440 8.44 6.75 -10.53
C LEU A 440 9.53 7.74 -10.99
N THR A 441 10.73 7.26 -11.32
CA THR A 441 11.79 8.08 -11.96
C THR A 441 11.39 8.63 -13.34
N VAL A 442 10.56 7.90 -14.10
CA VAL A 442 10.06 8.35 -15.41
C VAL A 442 8.89 9.30 -15.22
N PHE A 443 7.92 8.95 -14.37
CA PHE A 443 6.72 9.75 -14.18
C PHE A 443 7.03 11.13 -13.59
N SER A 444 7.94 11.22 -12.61
CA SER A 444 8.41 12.48 -12.01
C SER A 444 9.24 13.36 -12.95
N SER A 445 9.54 12.88 -14.16
CA SER A 445 10.20 13.65 -15.21
C SER A 445 9.24 14.39 -16.14
N SER A 446 7.95 14.01 -16.09
CA SER A 446 6.95 14.55 -17.01
C SER A 446 6.65 16.02 -16.73
N LYS A 447 6.39 16.78 -17.80
CA LYS A 447 6.05 18.21 -17.73
C LYS A 447 4.82 18.51 -18.59
N PRO A 448 3.65 17.98 -18.20
CA PRO A 448 2.42 18.23 -18.95
C PRO A 448 2.06 19.71 -18.90
N LYS A 449 1.26 20.16 -19.87
CA LYS A 449 0.66 21.50 -19.82
C LYS A 449 -0.34 21.53 -18.67
N ASP A 450 -0.26 22.55 -17.83
CA ASP A 450 -1.17 22.70 -16.70
C ASP A 450 -2.62 22.87 -17.17
N VAL A 451 -3.54 22.23 -16.44
CA VAL A 451 -4.97 22.24 -16.71
C VAL A 451 -5.66 22.74 -15.45
N LYS A 452 -6.43 23.82 -15.57
CA LYS A 452 -7.16 24.36 -14.42
C LYS A 452 -8.35 23.47 -14.07
N SER A 453 -8.48 23.17 -12.79
CA SER A 453 -9.68 22.53 -12.24
C SER A 453 -10.89 23.45 -12.45
N LYS A 454 -12.02 22.88 -12.91
CA LYS A 454 -13.27 23.62 -13.09
C LYS A 454 -14.07 23.55 -11.80
N ALA A 455 -14.32 24.71 -11.18
CA ALA A 455 -15.20 24.75 -10.02
C ALA A 455 -16.64 24.39 -10.43
N PRO A 456 -17.36 23.58 -9.65
CA PRO A 456 -18.74 23.26 -9.95
C PRO A 456 -19.65 24.48 -9.79
N ALA A 457 -20.76 24.50 -10.53
CA ALA A 457 -21.75 25.56 -10.41
C ALA A 457 -22.37 25.55 -8.99
N PRO A 458 -22.63 26.71 -8.38
CA PRO A 458 -23.28 26.75 -7.07
C PRO A 458 -24.66 26.09 -7.07
N VAL A 459 -24.96 25.35 -6.01
CA VAL A 459 -26.30 24.78 -5.75
C VAL A 459 -27.02 25.66 -4.72
N LYS A 460 -28.31 25.90 -4.95
CA LYS A 460 -29.14 26.68 -4.03
C LYS A 460 -29.52 25.82 -2.83
N LEU A 461 -29.41 26.38 -1.62
CA LEU A 461 -29.86 25.70 -0.41
C LEU A 461 -31.40 25.62 -0.37
N GLU A 462 -31.88 24.39 -0.31
CA GLU A 462 -33.27 23.98 -0.10
C GLU A 462 -33.37 22.93 1.02
N ASN A 463 -34.58 22.65 1.49
CA ASN A 463 -34.86 21.56 2.42
C ASN A 463 -34.87 20.23 1.67
N LYS A 464 -33.67 19.68 1.44
CA LYS A 464 -33.42 18.40 0.79
C LYS A 464 -32.39 17.58 1.56
N ILE A 465 -32.26 16.31 1.17
CA ILE A 465 -31.17 15.43 1.61
C ILE A 465 -30.04 15.53 0.60
N TYR A 466 -28.97 16.24 0.94
CA TYR A 466 -27.79 16.35 0.09
C TYR A 466 -26.87 15.15 0.32
N VAL A 467 -26.58 14.43 -0.76
CA VAL A 467 -25.70 13.26 -0.76
C VAL A 467 -24.42 13.61 -1.49
N THR A 468 -23.28 13.23 -0.93
CA THR A 468 -21.99 13.33 -1.64
C THR A 468 -21.26 11.99 -1.57
N TYR A 469 -20.75 11.54 -2.72
CA TYR A 469 -20.05 10.27 -2.88
C TYR A 469 -18.56 10.51 -3.04
N THR A 470 -17.72 9.80 -2.28
CA THR A 470 -16.27 9.98 -2.31
C THR A 470 -15.56 8.63 -2.37
N PHE A 471 -14.85 8.34 -3.46
CA PHE A 471 -13.94 7.18 -3.51
C PHE A 471 -12.76 7.37 -2.55
N SER A 472 -12.42 6.32 -1.77
CA SER A 472 -11.26 6.27 -0.87
C SER A 472 -9.94 6.02 -1.63
N GLU A 473 -8.85 5.79 -0.88
CA GLU A 473 -7.51 5.40 -1.36
C GLU A 473 -6.66 6.48 -2.04
N GLY A 474 -7.12 7.72 -2.13
CA GLY A 474 -6.45 8.74 -2.95
C GLY A 474 -5.04 9.15 -2.53
N ASP A 475 -4.68 8.99 -1.26
CA ASP A 475 -3.34 9.26 -0.75
C ASP A 475 -2.28 8.30 -1.30
N ASN A 476 -2.72 7.09 -1.64
CA ASN A 476 -1.92 6.01 -2.12
C ASN A 476 -1.52 6.24 -3.59
N LEU A 477 -0.23 6.47 -3.86
CA LEU A 477 0.27 6.76 -5.21
C LEU A 477 0.05 5.59 -6.17
N GLN A 478 0.21 4.35 -5.72
CA GLN A 478 -0.02 3.16 -6.56
C GLN A 478 -1.52 2.96 -6.89
N TYR A 479 -2.44 3.36 -6.01
CA TYR A 479 -3.87 3.43 -6.32
C TYR A 479 -4.12 4.40 -7.47
N ASN A 480 -3.52 5.59 -7.42
CA ASN A 480 -3.62 6.58 -8.48
C ASN A 480 -3.07 6.06 -9.83
N GLN A 481 -1.98 5.30 -9.81
CA GLN A 481 -1.40 4.67 -11.01
C GLN A 481 -2.31 3.55 -11.54
N HIS A 482 -2.83 2.68 -10.68
CA HIS A 482 -3.51 1.47 -11.10
C HIS A 482 -5.02 1.58 -10.95
N ARG A 483 -5.55 1.28 -9.76
CA ARG A 483 -6.99 1.08 -9.55
C ARG A 483 -7.82 2.31 -9.91
N MET A 484 -7.36 3.53 -9.61
CA MET A 484 -8.06 4.75 -10.00
C MET A 484 -8.19 4.85 -11.52
N ARG A 485 -7.16 4.47 -12.30
CA ARG A 485 -7.23 4.48 -13.77
C ARG A 485 -8.29 3.53 -14.30
N ILE A 486 -8.46 2.37 -13.67
CA ILE A 486 -9.50 1.40 -14.03
C ILE A 486 -10.89 1.98 -13.75
N LEU A 487 -11.11 2.53 -12.55
CA LEU A 487 -12.37 3.16 -12.17
C LEU A 487 -12.69 4.40 -13.02
N TRP A 488 -11.67 5.17 -13.39
CA TRP A 488 -11.80 6.36 -14.22
C TRP A 488 -12.24 6.03 -15.66
N ASP A 489 -11.93 4.83 -16.14
CA ASP A 489 -12.33 4.38 -17.47
C ASP A 489 -13.70 3.66 -17.46
N ASP A 490 -14.42 3.63 -16.31
CA ASP A 490 -15.77 3.07 -16.22
C ASP A 490 -16.75 3.79 -17.17
N PRO A 491 -17.56 3.06 -17.95
CA PRO A 491 -18.41 3.63 -19.00
C PRO A 491 -19.56 4.49 -18.46
N LYS A 492 -19.91 4.37 -17.18
CA LYS A 492 -20.93 5.20 -16.51
C LYS A 492 -20.35 6.37 -15.73
N ARG A 493 -19.02 6.54 -15.67
CA ARG A 493 -18.40 7.75 -15.08
C ARG A 493 -18.97 9.02 -15.75
N GLY A 494 -19.25 10.02 -14.93
CA GLY A 494 -19.75 11.32 -15.36
C GLY A 494 -21.27 11.42 -15.46
N GLN A 495 -22.02 10.34 -15.21
CA GLN A 495 -23.49 10.39 -15.15
C GLN A 495 -24.01 10.98 -13.85
N VAL A 496 -23.29 10.79 -12.74
CA VAL A 496 -23.64 11.31 -11.40
C VAL A 496 -22.42 11.97 -10.76
N PRO A 497 -22.61 12.97 -9.86
CA PRO A 497 -21.51 13.62 -9.16
C PRO A 497 -20.71 12.65 -8.27
N ILE A 498 -19.39 12.58 -8.49
CA ILE A 498 -18.45 11.76 -7.74
C ILE A 498 -17.23 12.59 -7.36
N ASN A 499 -16.84 12.50 -6.08
CA ASN A 499 -15.55 12.98 -5.62
C ASN A 499 -14.53 11.83 -5.68
N TRP A 500 -13.36 12.15 -6.21
CA TRP A 500 -12.23 11.26 -6.35
C TRP A 500 -11.13 11.74 -5.42
N THR A 501 -10.76 10.96 -4.42
CA THR A 501 -9.56 11.27 -3.65
C THR A 501 -8.33 10.97 -4.51
N SER A 502 -7.33 11.84 -4.42
CA SER A 502 -6.03 11.69 -5.09
C SER A 502 -4.95 12.44 -4.31
N SER A 503 -3.68 12.14 -4.59
CA SER A 503 -2.56 12.76 -3.86
C SER A 503 -2.17 14.09 -4.53
N PRO A 504 -2.18 15.22 -3.79
CA PRO A 504 -1.65 16.48 -4.30
C PRO A 504 -0.18 16.39 -4.73
N LEU A 505 0.57 15.42 -4.19
CA LEU A 505 1.98 15.20 -4.52
C LEU A 505 2.20 14.46 -5.83
N LEU A 506 1.16 14.00 -6.52
CA LEU A 506 1.29 13.64 -7.94
C LEU A 506 1.81 14.82 -8.78
N TYR A 507 1.66 16.06 -8.30
CA TYR A 507 2.25 17.24 -8.94
C TYR A 507 3.78 17.16 -9.04
N ASP A 508 4.46 16.48 -8.11
CA ASP A 508 5.90 16.19 -8.20
C ASP A 508 6.15 14.75 -8.68
N ALA A 509 5.40 13.79 -8.12
CA ALA A 509 5.63 12.36 -8.29
C ALA A 509 5.28 11.86 -9.71
N ALA A 510 4.13 12.27 -10.24
CA ALA A 510 3.65 11.82 -11.54
C ALA A 510 2.75 12.88 -12.22
N PRO A 511 3.32 14.03 -12.63
CA PRO A 511 2.55 15.15 -13.18
C PRO A 511 1.61 14.76 -14.32
N VAL A 512 2.06 13.86 -15.21
CA VAL A 512 1.24 13.36 -16.33
C VAL A 512 -0.03 12.64 -15.88
N MET A 513 0.02 11.85 -14.80
CA MET A 513 -1.14 11.13 -14.27
C MET A 513 -2.16 12.12 -13.69
N LEU A 514 -1.68 13.05 -12.87
CA LEU A 514 -2.50 14.12 -12.34
C LEU A 514 -3.17 14.92 -13.47
N ASN A 515 -2.40 15.25 -14.52
CA ASN A 515 -2.92 15.99 -15.65
C ASN A 515 -3.93 15.18 -16.47
N TYR A 516 -3.75 13.87 -16.62
CA TYR A 516 -4.73 12.99 -17.26
C TYR A 516 -6.08 13.07 -16.55
N PHE A 517 -6.11 12.89 -15.23
CA PHE A 517 -7.35 12.96 -14.45
C PHE A 517 -7.97 14.37 -14.52
N ARG A 518 -7.19 15.44 -14.36
CA ARG A 518 -7.72 16.82 -14.42
C ARG A 518 -8.25 17.19 -15.80
N SER A 519 -7.59 16.76 -16.87
CA SER A 519 -7.96 17.10 -18.26
C SER A 519 -9.16 16.32 -18.77
N SER A 520 -9.37 15.10 -18.27
CA SER A 520 -10.47 14.22 -18.66
C SER A 520 -11.63 14.18 -17.66
N ALA A 521 -11.59 15.01 -16.62
CA ALA A 521 -12.67 15.20 -15.66
C ALA A 521 -13.91 15.79 -16.35
N THR A 522 -15.07 15.18 -16.08
CA THR A 522 -16.38 15.69 -16.51
C THR A 522 -16.86 16.78 -15.54
N ALA A 523 -18.04 17.36 -15.79
CA ALA A 523 -18.66 18.30 -14.84
C ALA A 523 -19.09 17.62 -13.52
N ASN A 524 -19.16 16.29 -13.51
CA ASN A 524 -19.57 15.47 -12.39
C ASN A 524 -18.37 14.78 -11.70
N ASP A 525 -17.14 15.17 -12.03
CA ASP A 525 -15.94 14.68 -11.35
C ASP A 525 -15.29 15.82 -10.57
N GLN A 526 -15.13 15.66 -9.26
CA GLN A 526 -14.29 16.54 -8.45
C GLN A 526 -13.12 15.73 -7.89
N ILE A 527 -11.89 16.19 -8.11
CA ILE A 527 -10.71 15.60 -7.48
C ILE A 527 -10.41 16.36 -6.19
N ILE A 528 -10.32 15.64 -5.07
CA ILE A 528 -10.06 16.18 -3.73
C ILE A 528 -8.79 15.57 -3.14
N ALA A 529 -8.23 16.18 -2.09
CA ALA A 529 -7.01 15.67 -1.48
C ALA A 529 -7.33 14.43 -0.63
N GLY A 530 -6.63 13.33 -0.90
CA GLY A 530 -6.74 12.10 -0.12
C GLY A 530 -6.24 12.23 1.32
N PRO A 531 -6.48 11.20 2.16
CA PRO A 531 -6.01 11.13 3.56
C PRO A 531 -4.53 11.50 3.74
N SER A 532 -4.13 12.46 4.56
CA SER A 532 -4.87 13.48 5.30
C SER A 532 -4.58 14.89 4.76
N GLY A 533 -4.42 15.03 3.44
CA GLY A 533 -4.02 16.25 2.76
C GLY A 533 -2.94 15.98 1.71
N ALA A 534 -1.73 16.49 1.93
CA ALA A 534 -0.60 16.25 1.02
C ALA A 534 0.06 14.87 1.16
N GLY A 535 -0.35 14.04 2.11
CA GLY A 535 0.14 12.69 2.31
C GLY A 535 -0.60 12.04 3.47
N TYR A 536 -0.34 10.76 3.74
CA TYR A 536 -1.06 10.01 4.76
C TYR A 536 -0.39 10.13 6.13
N PHE A 537 -1.14 10.65 7.10
CA PHE A 537 -0.73 10.81 8.50
C PHE A 537 -1.97 10.98 9.38
N TYR A 538 -1.81 10.78 10.69
CA TYR A 538 -2.82 11.08 11.69
C TYR A 538 -2.53 12.42 12.36
N PRO A 539 -3.38 13.46 12.13
CA PRO A 539 -3.14 14.80 12.65
C PRO A 539 -2.87 14.87 14.15
N ASP A 540 -3.64 14.15 14.96
CA ASP A 540 -3.52 14.21 16.43
C ASP A 540 -2.34 13.39 16.99
N ALA A 541 -1.77 12.46 16.21
CA ALA A 541 -0.47 11.85 16.53
C ALA A 541 0.71 12.79 16.17
N TRP A 542 0.53 13.68 15.19
CA TRP A 542 1.60 14.57 14.73
C TRP A 542 1.99 15.61 15.78
N PRO A 543 3.30 15.87 16.04
CA PRO A 543 3.72 16.89 17.01
C PRO A 543 3.22 18.31 16.70
N ASP A 544 2.54 18.95 17.65
CA ASP A 544 2.00 20.32 17.50
C ASP A 544 3.05 21.35 17.09
N SER A 545 4.30 21.18 17.53
CA SER A 545 5.43 22.06 17.22
C SER A 545 5.77 22.16 15.73
N SER A 546 5.35 21.21 14.91
CA SER A 546 5.68 21.15 13.48
C SER A 546 4.48 21.02 12.55
N PHE A 547 3.30 20.73 13.09
CA PHE A 547 2.10 20.43 12.29
C PHE A 547 1.66 21.61 11.40
N ALA A 548 1.56 22.81 11.96
CA ALA A 548 1.14 23.99 11.21
C ALA A 548 2.12 24.35 10.08
N ASP A 549 3.43 24.23 10.34
CA ASP A 549 4.46 24.48 9.33
C ASP A 549 4.37 23.46 8.18
N PHE A 550 4.11 22.19 8.48
CA PHE A 550 3.87 21.17 7.46
C PHE A 550 2.66 21.52 6.58
N LEU A 551 1.52 21.90 7.17
CA LEU A 551 0.34 22.33 6.41
C LEU A 551 0.64 23.58 5.57
N LYS A 552 1.32 24.57 6.13
CA LYS A 552 1.70 25.79 5.40
C LYS A 552 2.56 25.47 4.17
N ASN A 553 3.56 24.58 4.32
CA ASN A 553 4.47 24.19 3.26
C ASN A 553 3.79 23.34 2.18
N SER A 554 2.83 22.51 2.55
CA SER A 554 2.06 21.68 1.62
C SER A 554 0.92 22.41 0.92
N LYS A 555 0.41 23.53 1.48
CA LYS A 555 -0.72 24.30 0.91
C LYS A 555 -0.56 24.61 -0.58
N LYS A 556 0.66 24.87 -1.03
CA LYS A 556 0.93 25.18 -2.45
C LYS A 556 0.51 24.04 -3.38
N TYR A 557 0.65 22.78 -2.95
CA TYR A 557 0.29 21.62 -3.74
C TYR A 557 -1.22 21.54 -3.91
N LEU A 558 -1.98 21.65 -2.81
CA LEU A 558 -3.45 21.67 -2.85
C LEU A 558 -3.95 22.78 -3.80
N LYS A 559 -3.37 23.97 -3.72
CA LYS A 559 -3.70 25.09 -4.62
C LYS A 559 -3.36 24.83 -6.08
N GLN A 560 -2.20 24.26 -6.36
CA GLN A 560 -1.74 23.99 -7.74
C GLN A 560 -2.57 22.88 -8.39
N THR A 561 -2.96 21.86 -7.62
CA THR A 561 -3.79 20.76 -8.11
C THR A 561 -5.28 21.08 -8.09
N GLY A 562 -5.71 22.09 -7.31
CA GLY A 562 -7.11 22.42 -7.06
C GLY A 562 -7.80 21.44 -6.12
N MET A 563 -7.05 20.69 -5.33
CA MET A 563 -7.54 19.74 -4.33
C MET A 563 -7.73 20.46 -2.99
N ASP A 564 -8.64 21.43 -2.96
CA ASP A 564 -8.82 22.35 -1.83
C ASP A 564 -9.61 21.75 -0.65
N ILE A 565 -10.21 20.57 -0.82
CA ILE A 565 -10.93 19.82 0.22
C ILE A 565 -10.08 18.63 0.67
N PRO A 566 -9.56 18.64 1.91
CA PRO A 566 -8.93 17.48 2.53
C PRO A 566 -9.96 16.43 2.95
N TYR A 567 -9.70 15.18 2.61
CA TYR A 567 -10.17 14.03 3.37
C TYR A 567 -9.11 13.66 4.42
N ILE A 568 -9.51 13.43 5.66
CA ILE A 568 -8.62 13.20 6.80
C ILE A 568 -8.95 11.87 7.46
N LEU A 569 -7.93 11.05 7.69
CA LEU A 569 -7.98 9.94 8.63
C LEU A 569 -7.22 10.36 9.90
N ASN A 570 -7.79 10.05 11.06
CA ASN A 570 -7.23 10.47 12.34
C ASN A 570 -7.44 9.37 13.37
N ARG A 571 -6.35 8.68 13.71
CA ARG A 571 -6.35 7.56 14.64
C ARG A 571 -5.22 7.69 15.65
N VAL A 572 -5.50 7.27 16.87
CA VAL A 572 -4.54 7.16 17.98
C VAL A 572 -4.90 5.91 18.76
N ASP A 573 -3.90 5.12 19.16
CA ASP A 573 -4.07 3.85 19.87
C ASP A 573 -5.09 2.90 19.18
N GLY A 574 -5.04 2.86 17.84
CA GLY A 574 -5.92 2.03 17.01
C GLY A 574 -7.38 2.50 16.91
N GLN A 575 -7.75 3.62 17.53
CA GLN A 575 -9.12 4.15 17.53
C GLN A 575 -9.28 5.36 16.61
N ASN A 576 -10.40 5.44 15.88
CA ASN A 576 -10.79 6.66 15.18
C ASN A 576 -11.17 7.74 16.21
N ILE A 577 -10.56 8.92 16.10
CA ILE A 577 -10.83 10.04 17.02
C ILE A 577 -11.19 11.32 16.26
N PRO A 578 -12.04 12.20 16.84
CA PRO A 578 -12.25 13.54 16.31
C PRO A 578 -10.94 14.33 16.21
N LEU A 579 -10.89 15.34 15.34
CA LEU A 579 -9.80 16.30 15.33
C LEU A 579 -9.83 17.14 16.61
N SER A 580 -8.69 17.29 17.29
CA SER A 580 -8.60 18.27 18.38
C SER A 580 -8.76 19.71 17.86
N ASP A 581 -9.11 20.62 18.78
CA ASP A 581 -9.27 22.05 18.47
C ASP A 581 -8.01 22.67 17.84
N ALA A 582 -6.83 22.23 18.29
CA ALA A 582 -5.55 22.67 17.76
C ALA A 582 -5.37 22.25 16.29
N LYS A 583 -5.64 20.98 15.96
CA LYS A 583 -5.51 20.45 14.59
C LYS A 583 -6.56 21.03 13.66
N SER A 584 -7.82 21.09 14.10
CA SER A 584 -8.90 21.74 13.36
C SER A 584 -8.59 23.21 13.05
N THR A 585 -8.06 23.95 14.03
CA THR A 585 -7.62 25.34 13.83
C THR A 585 -6.46 25.45 12.85
N ALA A 586 -5.49 24.55 12.91
CA ALA A 586 -4.36 24.53 11.98
C ALA A 586 -4.81 24.28 10.54
N TYR A 587 -5.69 23.30 10.30
CA TYR A 587 -6.28 23.09 8.97
C TYR A 587 -7.02 24.33 8.47
N ARG A 588 -7.86 24.93 9.31
CA ARG A 588 -8.62 26.14 8.96
C ARG A 588 -7.69 27.30 8.59
N LYS A 589 -6.63 27.55 9.37
CA LYS A 589 -5.71 28.68 9.12
C LYS A 589 -4.79 28.42 7.93
N GLU A 590 -4.18 27.24 7.88
CA GLU A 590 -3.10 26.96 6.95
C GLU A 590 -3.62 26.48 5.60
N TYR A 591 -4.61 25.58 5.52
CA TYR A 591 -5.20 25.18 4.25
C TYR A 591 -6.34 26.11 3.81
N ASN A 592 -7.15 26.61 4.75
CA ASN A 592 -8.36 27.40 4.49
C ASN A 592 -9.40 26.67 3.62
N PRO A 593 -9.78 25.41 3.94
CA PRO A 593 -10.76 24.66 3.15
C PRO A 593 -12.20 25.10 3.45
N SER A 594 -13.12 24.87 2.51
CA SER A 594 -14.55 25.13 2.71
C SER A 594 -15.14 24.22 3.80
N GLY A 595 -14.63 23.01 3.90
CA GLY A 595 -14.81 22.02 4.96
C GLY A 595 -13.83 20.86 4.77
N VAL A 596 -13.86 19.89 5.68
CA VAL A 596 -13.04 18.68 5.61
C VAL A 596 -13.90 17.44 5.79
N PHE A 597 -13.54 16.37 5.10
CA PHE A 597 -14.05 15.04 5.41
C PHE A 597 -13.19 14.39 6.50
N LEU A 598 -13.80 13.59 7.37
CA LEU A 598 -13.12 12.94 8.49
C LEU A 598 -13.50 11.46 8.61
N SER A 599 -12.51 10.62 8.90
CA SER A 599 -12.61 9.21 9.26
C SER A 599 -13.26 8.32 8.18
N TRP A 600 -13.23 7.02 8.44
CA TRP A 600 -14.05 6.03 7.76
C TRP A 600 -14.86 5.33 8.86
N GLY A 601 -16.14 5.69 9.00
CA GLY A 601 -16.96 5.26 10.13
C GLY A 601 -18.33 4.72 9.71
N ASP A 602 -19.14 4.41 10.73
CA ASP A 602 -20.49 3.84 10.56
C ASP A 602 -21.60 4.91 10.54
N THR A 603 -21.23 6.18 10.69
CA THR A 603 -22.16 7.32 10.71
C THR A 603 -21.73 8.40 9.73
N SER A 604 -22.70 9.21 9.30
CA SER A 604 -22.43 10.46 8.59
C SER A 604 -22.99 11.61 9.42
N GLU A 605 -22.09 12.45 9.91
CA GLU A 605 -22.41 13.56 10.81
C GLU A 605 -21.62 14.80 10.42
N VAL A 606 -22.28 15.95 10.50
CA VAL A 606 -21.66 17.26 10.27
C VAL A 606 -21.48 17.97 11.59
N GLN A 607 -20.25 18.36 11.90
CA GLN A 607 -19.89 19.16 13.07
C GLN A 607 -19.19 20.44 12.62
N ILE A 608 -19.46 21.56 13.32
CA ILE A 608 -18.75 22.82 13.09
C ILE A 608 -17.67 22.97 14.17
N SER A 609 -16.44 22.62 13.84
CA SER A 609 -15.29 22.74 14.75
C SER A 609 -14.56 24.05 14.49
N ASN A 610 -14.64 25.01 15.43
CA ASN A 610 -13.96 26.31 15.32
C ASN A 610 -14.22 27.07 13.99
N GLY A 611 -15.43 26.98 13.46
CA GLY A 611 -15.84 27.60 12.19
C GLY A 611 -15.46 26.81 10.93
N LEU A 612 -14.86 25.62 11.08
CA LEU A 612 -14.60 24.66 10.02
C LEU A 612 -15.69 23.56 10.03
N PRO A 613 -16.46 23.40 8.95
CA PRO A 613 -17.28 22.21 8.76
C PRO A 613 -16.43 20.93 8.67
N VAL A 614 -16.77 19.95 9.48
CA VAL A 614 -16.19 18.60 9.50
C VAL A 614 -17.33 17.61 9.22
N SER A 615 -17.21 16.80 8.17
CA SER A 615 -18.22 15.78 7.81
C SER A 615 -17.62 14.39 7.95
N THR A 616 -18.15 13.57 8.85
CA THR A 616 -17.72 12.18 9.00
C THR A 616 -18.19 11.35 7.81
N ILE A 617 -17.27 10.65 7.14
CA ILE A 617 -17.62 9.77 6.02
C ILE A 617 -18.14 8.44 6.53
N ARG A 618 -19.33 8.05 6.04
CA ARG A 618 -19.87 6.71 6.24
C ARG A 618 -19.43 5.79 5.11
N GLY A 619 -18.57 4.83 5.42
CA GLY A 619 -18.02 3.89 4.44
C GLY A 619 -19.05 2.85 3.97
N ILE A 620 -18.99 2.49 2.69
CA ILE A 620 -19.74 1.37 2.11
C ILE A 620 -18.86 0.53 1.19
N SER A 621 -19.20 -0.75 1.09
CA SER A 621 -18.55 -1.73 0.21
C SER A 621 -19.51 -2.35 -0.82
N ALA A 622 -20.82 -2.16 -0.65
CA ALA A 622 -21.85 -2.70 -1.55
C ALA A 622 -23.00 -1.71 -1.82
N VAL A 623 -23.65 -1.87 -2.98
CA VAL A 623 -24.83 -1.08 -3.39
C VAL A 623 -25.98 -1.17 -2.38
N SER A 624 -26.21 -2.36 -1.83
CA SER A 624 -27.27 -2.62 -0.85
C SER A 624 -27.06 -1.82 0.45
N GLU A 625 -25.81 -1.69 0.90
CA GLU A 625 -25.45 -0.87 2.07
C GLU A 625 -25.75 0.60 1.81
N GLY A 626 -25.27 1.15 0.68
CA GLY A 626 -25.54 2.53 0.29
C GLY A 626 -27.03 2.85 0.21
N THR A 627 -27.80 1.97 -0.44
CA THR A 627 -29.26 2.12 -0.58
C THR A 627 -29.96 2.12 0.78
N LYS A 628 -29.59 1.19 1.68
CA LYS A 628 -30.14 1.10 3.02
C LYS A 628 -29.83 2.35 3.85
N ILE A 629 -28.59 2.83 3.81
CA ILE A 629 -28.14 4.02 4.54
C ILE A 629 -28.96 5.26 4.14
N LEU A 630 -29.19 5.43 2.84
CA LEU A 630 -29.95 6.58 2.32
C LEU A 630 -31.43 6.46 2.66
N ALA A 631 -32.01 5.26 2.61
CA ALA A 631 -33.38 5.02 3.06
C ALA A 631 -33.55 5.32 4.56
N ASP A 632 -32.61 4.88 5.40
CA ASP A 632 -32.60 5.16 6.85
C ASP A 632 -32.48 6.66 7.13
N ALA A 633 -31.65 7.38 6.36
CA ALA A 633 -31.51 8.84 6.46
C ALA A 633 -32.83 9.54 6.14
N LYS A 634 -33.53 9.13 5.08
CA LYS A 634 -34.85 9.65 4.72
C LYS A 634 -35.91 9.35 5.76
N ALA A 635 -35.94 8.14 6.31
CA ALA A 635 -36.90 7.78 7.35
C ALA A 635 -36.80 8.68 8.59
N LYS A 636 -35.61 9.23 8.87
CA LYS A 636 -35.34 10.15 9.99
C LYS A 636 -35.52 11.62 9.64
N TRP A 637 -35.77 11.96 8.37
CA TRP A 637 -35.82 13.33 7.89
C TRP A 637 -37.25 13.88 7.84
N ASP A 638 -37.50 15.02 8.49
CA ASP A 638 -38.84 15.60 8.66
C ASP A 638 -39.24 16.60 7.55
N GLY A 639 -38.35 16.87 6.60
CA GLY A 639 -38.57 17.82 5.50
C GLY A 639 -38.42 19.30 5.84
N LYS A 640 -38.08 19.66 7.08
CA LYS A 640 -38.10 21.07 7.54
C LYS A 640 -36.75 21.77 7.50
N SER A 641 -35.67 21.02 7.42
CA SER A 641 -34.29 21.52 7.31
C SER A 641 -33.50 20.66 6.32
N PRO A 642 -32.40 21.16 5.74
CA PRO A 642 -31.51 20.33 4.95
C PRO A 642 -30.87 19.22 5.81
N LEU A 643 -30.67 18.04 5.22
CA LEU A 643 -29.87 16.95 5.78
C LEU A 643 -28.65 16.72 4.88
N PHE A 644 -27.51 16.39 5.49
CA PHE A 644 -26.24 16.20 4.80
C PHE A 644 -25.72 14.79 5.05
N VAL A 645 -25.48 14.03 3.99
CA VAL A 645 -24.99 12.65 4.06
C VAL A 645 -23.76 12.49 3.16
N SER A 646 -22.62 12.19 3.75
CA SER A 646 -21.38 11.86 3.04
C SER A 646 -21.11 10.35 3.07
N ILE A 647 -21.04 9.76 1.88
CA ILE A 647 -20.83 8.33 1.67
C ILE A 647 -19.44 8.09 1.07
N GLY A 648 -18.67 7.23 1.73
CA GLY A 648 -17.35 6.78 1.30
C GLY A 648 -17.49 5.50 0.49
N LEU A 649 -16.92 5.46 -0.69
CA LEU A 649 -16.99 4.33 -1.61
C LEU A 649 -15.68 3.55 -1.54
N LEU A 650 -15.73 2.28 -1.15
CA LEU A 650 -14.55 1.43 -1.13
C LEU A 650 -14.12 1.15 -2.57
N ALA A 651 -13.00 1.74 -2.98
CA ALA A 651 -12.56 1.70 -4.38
C ALA A 651 -12.27 0.29 -4.90
N TRP A 652 -12.03 -0.67 -4.00
CA TRP A 652 -11.74 -2.06 -4.31
C TRP A 652 -12.99 -2.89 -4.65
N SER A 653 -14.17 -2.51 -4.15
CA SER A 653 -15.41 -3.29 -4.33
C SER A 653 -16.51 -2.56 -5.13
N LEU A 654 -16.43 -1.23 -5.25
CA LEU A 654 -17.42 -0.42 -5.95
C LEU A 654 -16.85 0.25 -7.19
N THR A 655 -17.73 0.54 -8.16
CA THR A 655 -17.44 1.22 -9.41
C THR A 655 -18.38 2.41 -9.64
N PRO A 656 -18.06 3.36 -10.52
CA PRO A 656 -19.02 4.40 -10.92
C PRO A 656 -20.36 3.83 -11.42
N THR A 657 -20.35 2.66 -12.06
CA THR A 657 -21.58 1.96 -12.44
C THR A 657 -22.47 1.65 -11.24
N ASP A 658 -21.89 1.25 -10.12
CA ASP A 658 -22.61 0.98 -8.87
C ASP A 658 -23.16 2.26 -8.23
N VAL A 659 -22.39 3.36 -8.29
CA VAL A 659 -22.83 4.67 -7.77
C VAL A 659 -24.03 5.21 -8.55
N VAL A 660 -24.06 5.00 -9.87
CA VAL A 660 -25.24 5.30 -10.69
C VAL A 660 -26.44 4.46 -10.22
N ALA A 661 -26.27 3.16 -9.98
CA ALA A 661 -27.35 2.31 -9.50
C ALA A 661 -27.91 2.76 -8.13
N ILE A 662 -27.04 3.19 -7.20
CA ILE A 662 -27.48 3.78 -5.93
C ILE A 662 -28.27 5.07 -6.20
N THR A 663 -27.76 5.95 -7.06
CA THR A 663 -28.39 7.26 -7.34
C THR A 663 -29.74 7.12 -8.05
N ASP A 664 -29.87 6.20 -9.00
CA ASP A 664 -31.11 5.91 -9.72
C ASP A 664 -32.23 5.40 -8.78
N SER A 665 -31.87 4.89 -7.59
CA SER A 665 -32.84 4.46 -6.57
C SER A 665 -33.42 5.61 -5.73
N LEU A 666 -32.88 6.83 -5.86
CA LEU A 666 -33.24 7.96 -5.01
C LEU A 666 -34.47 8.72 -5.53
N GLY A 667 -35.29 9.21 -4.58
CA GLY A 667 -36.45 10.05 -4.85
C GLY A 667 -36.12 11.55 -5.02
N PRO A 668 -37.11 12.38 -5.35
CA PRO A 668 -36.94 13.82 -5.61
C PRO A 668 -36.52 14.66 -4.39
N GLU A 669 -36.55 14.09 -3.18
CA GLU A 669 -36.07 14.73 -1.96
C GLU A 669 -34.55 14.77 -1.82
N TYR A 670 -33.83 13.97 -2.63
CA TYR A 670 -32.38 13.90 -2.61
C TYR A 670 -31.78 14.79 -3.69
N ASP A 671 -30.65 15.42 -3.38
CA ASP A 671 -29.78 16.04 -4.38
C ASP A 671 -28.36 15.48 -4.20
N VAL A 672 -27.84 14.79 -5.22
CA VAL A 672 -26.46 14.34 -5.24
C VAL A 672 -25.56 15.49 -5.70
N VAL A 673 -24.52 15.80 -4.93
CA VAL A 673 -23.68 16.98 -5.13
C VAL A 673 -22.19 16.68 -4.93
N LEU A 674 -21.33 17.46 -5.59
CA LEU A 674 -19.88 17.41 -5.40
C LEU A 674 -19.48 18.02 -4.04
N ALA A 675 -18.30 17.68 -3.55
CA ALA A 675 -17.82 18.10 -2.22
C ALA A 675 -17.79 19.62 -2.03
N ASP A 676 -17.40 20.39 -3.05
CA ASP A 676 -17.44 21.87 -3.01
C ASP A 676 -18.85 22.39 -2.76
N GLN A 677 -19.83 21.84 -3.48
CA GLN A 677 -21.23 22.19 -3.34
C GLN A 677 -21.75 21.76 -1.97
N TYR A 678 -21.44 20.52 -1.55
CA TYR A 678 -21.80 19.95 -0.26
C TYR A 678 -21.36 20.85 0.91
N PHE A 679 -20.08 21.22 0.98
CA PHE A 679 -19.59 22.10 2.04
C PHE A 679 -20.08 23.54 1.89
N SER A 680 -20.30 24.05 0.66
CA SER A 680 -20.94 25.36 0.47
C SER A 680 -22.34 25.39 1.07
N LEU A 681 -23.14 24.34 0.86
CA LEU A 681 -24.49 24.22 1.40
C LEU A 681 -24.48 24.09 2.94
N ILE A 682 -23.55 23.31 3.50
CA ILE A 682 -23.36 23.22 4.97
C ILE A 682 -23.04 24.59 5.56
N ARG A 683 -22.15 25.36 4.94
CA ARG A 683 -21.78 26.70 5.40
C ARG A 683 -22.99 27.64 5.37
N GLN A 684 -23.78 27.62 4.29
CA GLN A 684 -25.02 28.40 4.19
C GLN A 684 -26.03 28.02 5.27
N ALA A 685 -26.27 26.72 5.47
CA ALA A 685 -27.20 26.21 6.49
C ALA A 685 -26.80 26.63 7.91
N ASN A 686 -25.49 26.76 8.17
CA ASN A 686 -24.93 27.15 9.47
C ASN A 686 -24.56 28.64 9.57
N LYS A 687 -24.95 29.48 8.59
CA LYS A 687 -24.65 30.92 8.55
C LYS A 687 -23.15 31.25 8.64
N LEU A 688 -22.30 30.37 8.13
CA LEU A 688 -20.86 30.60 7.99
C LEU A 688 -20.57 31.43 6.73
N PRO A 689 -19.44 32.18 6.67
CA PRO A 689 -19.04 32.90 5.48
C PRO A 689 -18.98 31.99 4.25
N SER A 690 -19.47 32.43 3.09
CA SER A 690 -19.54 31.58 1.88
C SER A 690 -18.17 31.10 1.39
N LYS A 691 -17.11 31.85 1.67
CA LYS A 691 -15.72 31.44 1.53
C LYS A 691 -15.03 31.50 2.89
N PRO A 692 -14.21 30.50 3.24
CA PRO A 692 -13.48 30.43 4.51
C PRO A 692 -12.46 31.55 4.69
#